data_AF-A0AAN8Z5V1-F1
#
_entry.id   AF-A0AAN8Z5V1-F1
#
_cell.length_a   1.000
_cell.length_b   1.000
_cell.length_c   1.000
_cell.angle_alpha   90.00
_cell.angle_beta   90.00
_cell.angle_gamma   90.00
#
_symmetry.space_group_name_H-M   'P 1'
#
loop_
_entity.id
_entity.type
_entity.pdbx_description
1 polymer ?
#
loop_
_entity_poly.entity_id
_entity_poly.type
_entity_poly.pdbx_seq_one_letter_code
_entity_poly.pdbx_strand_id
1 'polypeptide(L)'
;MGESVAGSELISHTLISISQTVSAAKSVVIQKENFAKFSTFLEKIALILKGFSEVNIKNSGKLRNAIEILSREIGESKQLAIECSKRNRIYLLISCRKILLRLESSTRRIGRSLNLIPLATLDSSPGTNHDISKLCKDMLSTAYHITKAEEEALEKIELGLQESQVDQSYANNLLFLISEAIGVSIKTTLKSEFQEFRSEAENSKPINDPTESRRMDQILALLGKANATPSSSERKLNYLKKRNSLGSQPLEPLQSFFCPITKEVMEDPMETNSGRTFERSAIEKWLAVGHSQCPLTMTPLDISSLRPNKSLKQSIEEWRERNIMILIASLKPKLLSDKVEEVIDSLNKLQDLCMESEIHREWVALEDYIPLLIGLLGAKDQETRKHALIILWILAKHSDDNKEKITDMENAIESIAHSLARRPEESKLALQLLLVLSSNEPVRYAIGRVQGCILLLVTLANSHDTQVANDAQELLEVVSFLDQNVAQMARANYFEPLLHLLRSGPKNSKMIMAATLSEIELTNNNKLSLYKDGVLEPLLELLSDTDIEMKKVAVRALQNLSTLPEIGLQMTKAGAISPLLDLLYHHSLSVPSLQEQVAVIVMHLAMATTGEEADQVQAPLIESEEEIFKLFSLINLAGPEIRISILQSFLAMSQSSYGLDIRTKLRQLSTVQVLIQLCELNKGAVRTNAVMLFCCLTEDGEHDTFLEHVDEKCIKTILGIIKTSDDPEEIVAALGIISNLPKDTQLSQWLLDAGALEIIICSFKNGTISTSQNGLLLANAVGALRHFTAPMHQEWQKKAAEAGVISVLVRFLVSGTALTKQYAAMSLKQFSESSSSLSQPIEKKGLFACCFTSPETCCPVHLGICSVESSFCLLEANALGPLVKNLDGPDSGACEASLDALLTLIDAEKLQSGSKVLDGANAIAPMIKLLSSPCISIQEKALMALERLFRLLEIKHKYAIPVQMPLVEITQRGDAGMKSLAAKVLAHLNMLHQQSSYF
;
A
#
# COMPACT_ATOMS: atom_id res chain seq x y z
N MET A 1 75.60 -9.82 -45.61
CA MET A 1 74.25 -9.41 -45.20
C MET A 1 73.26 -10.58 -45.08
N GLY A 2 73.42 -11.70 -45.79
CA GLY A 2 72.48 -12.85 -45.71
C GLY A 2 72.40 -13.62 -44.38
N GLU A 3 73.50 -13.77 -43.63
CA GLU A 3 73.51 -14.56 -42.38
C GLU A 3 72.92 -13.84 -41.15
N SER A 4 72.85 -12.51 -41.19
CA SER A 4 72.27 -11.67 -40.14
C SER A 4 70.73 -11.73 -40.12
N VAL A 5 70.12 -11.96 -41.28
CA VAL A 5 68.66 -12.05 -41.45
C VAL A 5 68.15 -13.40 -40.92
N ALA A 6 68.88 -14.49 -41.17
CA ALA A 6 68.49 -15.84 -40.73
C ALA A 6 68.47 -16.04 -39.20
N GLY A 7 69.33 -15.32 -38.45
CA GLY A 7 69.39 -15.42 -36.99
C GLY A 7 68.26 -14.69 -36.26
N SER A 8 67.90 -13.48 -36.71
CA SER A 8 66.78 -12.72 -36.15
C SER A 8 65.43 -13.33 -36.54
N GLU A 9 65.34 -13.92 -37.73
CA GLU A 9 64.16 -14.64 -38.21
C GLU A 9 63.89 -15.90 -37.38
N LEU A 10 64.93 -16.68 -37.02
CA LEU A 10 64.80 -17.85 -36.15
C LEU A 10 64.32 -17.49 -34.73
N ILE A 11 64.85 -16.41 -34.13
CA ILE A 11 64.40 -15.92 -32.82
C ILE A 11 62.95 -15.45 -32.91
N SER A 12 62.61 -14.70 -33.97
CA SER A 12 61.24 -14.22 -34.20
C SER A 12 60.24 -15.38 -34.34
N HIS A 13 60.59 -16.40 -35.12
CA HIS A 13 59.78 -17.62 -35.27
C HIS A 13 59.62 -18.37 -33.93
N THR A 14 60.69 -18.45 -33.15
CA THR A 14 60.66 -19.09 -31.83
C THR A 14 59.80 -18.31 -30.84
N LEU A 15 59.86 -16.97 -30.84
CA LEU A 15 58.99 -16.10 -30.04
C LEU A 15 57.51 -16.25 -30.41
N ILE A 16 57.20 -16.37 -31.71
CA ILE A 16 55.84 -16.66 -32.19
C ILE A 16 55.37 -18.03 -31.69
N SER A 17 56.23 -19.06 -31.80
CA SER A 17 55.93 -20.41 -31.32
C SER A 17 55.69 -20.45 -29.80
N ILE A 18 56.49 -19.71 -29.03
CA ILE A 18 56.29 -19.52 -27.58
C ILE A 18 54.95 -18.86 -27.30
N SER A 19 54.65 -17.74 -27.97
CA SER A 19 53.40 -17.00 -27.77
C SER A 19 52.17 -17.89 -28.04
N GLN A 20 52.20 -18.65 -29.13
CA GLN A 20 51.13 -19.59 -29.48
C GLN A 20 51.03 -20.74 -28.47
N THR A 21 52.15 -21.25 -27.97
CA THR A 21 52.17 -22.31 -26.95
C THR A 21 51.64 -21.82 -25.61
N VAL A 22 52.00 -20.61 -25.19
CA VAL A 22 51.50 -19.95 -23.98
C VAL A 22 50.00 -19.71 -24.08
N SER A 23 49.53 -19.21 -25.24
CA SER A 23 48.09 -19.01 -25.47
C SER A 23 47.31 -20.33 -25.38
N ALA A 24 47.82 -21.41 -26.00
CA ALA A 24 47.20 -22.73 -25.94
C ALA A 24 47.27 -23.35 -24.53
N ALA A 25 48.36 -23.15 -23.79
CA ALA A 25 48.50 -23.65 -22.43
C ALA A 25 47.56 -22.91 -21.45
N LYS A 26 47.36 -21.60 -21.62
CA LYS A 26 46.42 -20.80 -20.81
C LYS A 26 44.94 -21.13 -21.10
N SER A 27 44.62 -21.67 -22.28
CA SER A 27 43.25 -22.09 -22.61
C SER A 27 42.89 -23.50 -22.15
N VAL A 28 43.84 -24.27 -21.58
CA VAL A 28 43.54 -25.60 -21.04
C VAL A 28 42.68 -25.48 -19.78
N VAL A 29 41.57 -26.22 -19.77
CA VAL A 29 40.52 -26.12 -18.74
C VAL A 29 40.74 -27.03 -17.53
N ILE A 30 41.58 -28.07 -17.65
CA ILE A 30 41.95 -29.03 -16.58
C ILE A 30 43.48 -29.00 -16.40
N GLN A 31 43.99 -29.19 -15.18
CA GLN A 31 45.42 -28.97 -14.85
C GLN A 31 45.89 -27.51 -15.01
N LYS A 32 45.01 -26.54 -14.79
CA LYS A 32 45.26 -25.10 -15.00
C LYS A 32 46.54 -24.61 -14.33
N GLU A 33 46.80 -25.01 -13.08
CA GLU A 33 47.99 -24.59 -12.33
C GLU A 33 49.29 -25.11 -12.95
N ASN A 34 49.29 -26.36 -13.41
CA ASN A 34 50.46 -26.98 -14.04
C ASN A 34 50.74 -26.35 -15.41
N PHE A 35 49.72 -26.11 -16.23
CA PHE A 35 49.88 -25.41 -17.51
C PHE A 35 50.19 -23.91 -17.35
N ALA A 36 49.71 -23.26 -16.29
CA ALA A 36 50.10 -21.89 -15.94
C ALA A 36 51.58 -21.83 -15.56
N LYS A 37 52.05 -22.75 -14.71
CA LYS A 37 53.47 -22.87 -14.34
C LYS A 37 54.34 -23.11 -15.57
N PHE A 38 53.93 -24.00 -16.48
CA PHE A 38 54.59 -24.22 -17.77
C PHE A 38 54.65 -22.95 -18.63
N SER A 39 53.53 -22.23 -18.72
CA SER A 39 53.42 -20.97 -19.47
C SER A 39 54.36 -19.90 -18.91
N THR A 40 54.47 -19.78 -17.59
CA THR A 40 55.39 -18.84 -16.93
C THR A 40 56.85 -19.13 -17.29
N PHE A 41 57.23 -20.40 -17.41
CA PHE A 41 58.58 -20.74 -17.89
C PHE A 41 58.79 -20.27 -19.33
N LEU A 42 57.85 -20.52 -20.23
CA LEU A 42 57.93 -20.09 -21.63
C LEU A 42 57.96 -18.55 -21.77
N GLU A 43 57.18 -17.82 -20.97
CA GLU A 43 57.20 -16.35 -20.95
C GLU A 43 58.56 -15.80 -20.51
N LYS A 44 59.19 -16.42 -19.50
CA LYS A 44 60.55 -16.06 -19.08
C LYS A 44 61.57 -16.35 -20.19
N ILE A 45 61.43 -17.46 -20.92
CA ILE A 45 62.26 -17.75 -22.10
C ILE A 45 62.05 -16.68 -23.19
N ALA A 46 60.82 -16.23 -23.42
CA ALA A 46 60.55 -15.18 -24.40
C ALA A 46 61.22 -13.85 -24.03
N LEU A 47 61.24 -13.47 -22.74
CA LEU A 47 61.96 -12.27 -22.28
C LEU A 47 63.48 -12.40 -22.53
N ILE A 48 64.05 -13.56 -22.23
CA ILE A 48 65.45 -13.87 -22.51
C ILE A 48 65.75 -13.77 -24.01
N LEU A 49 64.92 -14.37 -24.87
CA LEU A 49 65.09 -14.34 -26.32
C LEU A 49 64.91 -12.94 -26.92
N LYS A 50 64.03 -12.11 -26.37
CA LYS A 50 63.90 -10.69 -26.76
C LYS A 50 65.17 -9.90 -26.42
N GLY A 51 65.78 -10.13 -25.26
CA GLY A 51 67.07 -9.54 -24.91
C GLY A 51 68.19 -9.91 -25.88
N PHE A 52 68.14 -11.09 -26.51
CA PHE A 52 69.10 -11.49 -27.55
C PHE A 52 68.82 -10.87 -28.93
N SER A 53 67.60 -10.37 -29.20
CA SER A 53 67.28 -9.72 -30.47
C SER A 53 67.92 -8.33 -30.64
N GLU A 54 68.33 -7.71 -29.52
CA GLU A 54 69.04 -6.43 -29.48
C GLU A 54 70.57 -6.58 -29.58
N VAL A 55 71.10 -7.79 -29.34
CA VAL A 55 72.53 -8.10 -29.41
C VAL A 55 72.87 -8.60 -30.81
N ASN A 56 73.86 -7.97 -31.46
CA ASN A 56 74.31 -8.35 -32.80
C ASN A 56 74.85 -9.79 -32.78
N ILE A 57 74.04 -10.77 -33.22
CA ILE A 57 74.36 -12.22 -33.27
C ILE A 57 75.42 -12.44 -34.35
N LYS A 58 76.63 -11.93 -34.14
CA LYS A 58 77.63 -11.87 -35.19
C LYS A 58 78.60 -13.03 -35.22
N ASN A 59 78.70 -13.93 -34.22
CA ASN A 59 79.69 -15.03 -34.27
C ASN A 59 79.48 -16.20 -33.27
N SER A 60 78.36 -16.92 -33.30
CA SER A 60 78.27 -18.19 -32.53
C SER A 60 77.34 -19.21 -33.18
N GLY A 61 77.89 -20.09 -34.02
CA GLY A 61 77.16 -21.26 -34.53
C GLY A 61 76.60 -22.16 -33.41
N LYS A 62 77.20 -22.10 -32.21
CA LYS A 62 76.72 -22.80 -31.00
C LYS A 62 75.43 -22.18 -30.46
N LEU A 63 75.31 -20.84 -30.44
CA LEU A 63 74.09 -20.15 -30.01
C LEU A 63 72.94 -20.41 -30.99
N ARG A 64 73.19 -20.35 -32.30
CA ARG A 64 72.18 -20.67 -33.32
C ARG A 64 71.66 -22.09 -33.14
N ASN A 65 72.55 -23.08 -33.00
CA ASN A 65 72.17 -24.48 -32.76
C ASN A 65 71.36 -24.65 -31.46
N ALA A 66 71.74 -23.97 -30.37
CA ALA A 66 70.98 -23.99 -29.12
C ALA A 66 69.55 -23.43 -29.29
N ILE A 67 69.39 -22.34 -30.05
CA ILE A 67 68.08 -21.74 -30.36
C ILE A 67 67.26 -22.63 -31.30
N GLU A 68 67.88 -23.30 -32.29
CA GLU A 68 67.20 -24.27 -33.17
C GLU A 68 66.64 -25.46 -32.37
N ILE A 69 67.45 -26.03 -31.46
CA ILE A 69 67.00 -27.10 -30.57
C ILE A 69 65.87 -26.60 -29.67
N LEU A 70 66.02 -25.43 -29.06
CA LEU A 70 64.98 -24.79 -28.24
C LEU A 70 63.68 -24.60 -29.01
N SER A 71 63.76 -24.10 -30.25
CA SER A 71 62.61 -23.87 -31.14
C SER A 71 61.87 -25.17 -31.47
N ARG A 72 62.61 -26.26 -31.72
CA ARG A 72 62.04 -27.59 -31.95
C ARG A 72 61.33 -28.14 -30.72
N GLU A 73 61.96 -28.10 -29.55
CA GLU A 73 61.35 -28.61 -28.30
C GLU A 73 60.11 -27.79 -27.91
N ILE A 74 60.13 -26.47 -28.13
CA ILE A 74 58.94 -25.61 -27.96
C ILE A 74 57.86 -26.00 -28.96
N GLY A 75 58.21 -26.28 -30.22
CA GLY A 75 57.28 -26.76 -31.25
C GLY A 75 56.59 -28.07 -30.88
N GLU A 76 57.31 -29.03 -30.28
CA GLU A 76 56.70 -30.27 -29.78
C GLU A 76 55.76 -30.01 -28.59
N SER A 77 56.15 -29.10 -27.69
CA SER A 77 55.32 -28.72 -26.54
C SER A 77 54.05 -27.94 -26.95
N LYS A 78 54.11 -27.19 -28.06
CA LYS A 78 52.98 -26.50 -28.68
C LYS A 78 51.90 -27.48 -29.08
N GLN A 79 52.27 -28.60 -29.72
CA GLN A 79 51.30 -29.59 -30.16
C GLN A 79 50.55 -30.21 -28.98
N LEU A 80 51.26 -30.48 -27.87
CA LEU A 80 50.66 -30.96 -26.63
C LEU A 80 49.66 -29.95 -26.03
N ALA A 81 50.02 -28.66 -25.99
CA ALA A 81 49.13 -27.60 -25.47
C ALA A 81 47.90 -27.38 -26.36
N ILE A 82 48.05 -27.44 -27.68
CA ILE A 82 46.93 -27.34 -28.63
C ILE A 82 46.01 -28.56 -28.52
N GLU A 83 46.57 -29.76 -28.36
CA GLU A 83 45.79 -30.97 -28.14
C GLU A 83 44.96 -30.82 -26.86
N CYS A 84 45.60 -30.46 -25.73
CA CYS A 84 44.91 -30.35 -24.45
C CYS A 84 43.88 -29.21 -24.38
N SER A 85 44.05 -28.13 -25.16
CA SER A 85 43.08 -27.02 -25.18
C SER A 85 41.80 -27.32 -25.95
N LYS A 86 41.76 -28.41 -26.74
CA LYS A 86 40.61 -28.77 -27.59
C LYS A 86 39.80 -29.97 -27.10
N ARG A 87 40.32 -30.72 -26.12
CA ARG A 87 39.68 -31.94 -25.57
C ARG A 87 38.65 -31.61 -24.50
N ASN A 88 37.64 -32.46 -24.34
CA ASN A 88 36.66 -32.38 -23.27
C ASN A 88 37.32 -32.52 -21.87
N ARG A 89 36.73 -31.90 -20.83
CA ARG A 89 37.27 -31.92 -19.46
C ARG A 89 37.43 -33.32 -18.89
N ILE A 90 36.48 -34.21 -19.15
CA ILE A 90 36.49 -35.60 -18.69
C ILE A 90 37.62 -36.38 -19.36
N TYR A 91 37.88 -36.14 -20.65
CA TYR A 91 39.01 -36.72 -21.37
C TYR A 91 40.35 -36.32 -20.73
N LEU A 92 40.51 -35.02 -20.44
CA LEU A 92 41.72 -34.47 -19.83
C LEU A 92 41.95 -35.02 -18.43
N LEU A 93 40.90 -35.20 -17.63
CA LEU A 93 40.96 -35.83 -16.32
C LEU A 93 41.47 -37.28 -16.42
N ILE A 94 40.85 -38.10 -17.27
CA ILE A 94 41.21 -39.53 -17.47
C ILE A 94 42.66 -39.67 -17.94
N SER A 95 43.12 -38.72 -18.76
CA SER A 95 44.45 -38.73 -19.36
C SER A 95 45.49 -37.92 -18.56
N CYS A 96 45.14 -37.36 -17.38
CA CYS A 96 45.98 -36.36 -16.72
C CYS A 96 47.38 -36.89 -16.37
N ARG A 97 47.50 -38.14 -15.88
CA ARG A 97 48.80 -38.80 -15.61
C ARG A 97 49.71 -38.82 -16.85
N LYS A 98 49.15 -39.19 -18.02
CA LYS A 98 49.87 -39.23 -19.31
C LYS A 98 50.24 -37.81 -19.78
N ILE A 99 49.33 -36.85 -19.62
CA ILE A 99 49.54 -35.45 -20.01
C ILE A 99 50.63 -34.80 -19.17
N LEU A 100 50.60 -34.96 -17.84
CA LEU A 100 51.60 -34.35 -16.95
C LEU A 100 52.99 -34.95 -17.16
N LEU A 101 53.11 -36.25 -17.41
CA LEU A 101 54.40 -36.86 -17.78
C LEU A 101 54.95 -36.28 -19.09
N ARG A 102 54.09 -36.06 -20.10
CA ARG A 102 54.50 -35.40 -21.37
C ARG A 102 54.87 -33.94 -21.14
N LEU A 103 54.16 -33.21 -20.28
CA LEU A 103 54.42 -31.82 -19.93
C LEU A 103 55.73 -31.66 -19.16
N GLU A 104 55.99 -32.56 -18.22
CA GLU A 104 57.25 -32.64 -17.45
C GLU A 104 58.44 -32.96 -18.35
N SER A 105 58.31 -33.96 -19.22
CA SER A 105 59.32 -34.30 -20.21
C SER A 105 59.63 -33.12 -21.13
N SER A 106 58.59 -32.41 -21.60
CA SER A 106 58.75 -31.23 -22.45
C SER A 106 59.42 -30.08 -21.71
N THR A 107 59.02 -29.81 -20.47
CA THR A 107 59.64 -28.78 -19.60
C THR A 107 61.12 -29.06 -19.39
N ARG A 108 61.48 -30.32 -19.08
CA ARG A 108 62.88 -30.71 -18.88
C ARG A 108 63.69 -30.64 -20.18
N ARG A 109 63.13 -31.04 -21.32
CA ARG A 109 63.80 -30.94 -22.64
C ARG A 109 64.06 -29.49 -23.03
N ILE A 110 63.09 -28.60 -22.82
CA ILE A 110 63.26 -27.16 -23.02
C ILE A 110 64.32 -26.60 -22.06
N GLY A 111 64.28 -26.97 -20.77
CA GLY A 111 65.31 -26.59 -19.80
C GLY A 111 66.73 -27.05 -20.18
N ARG A 112 66.87 -28.27 -20.72
CA ARG A 112 68.15 -28.78 -21.26
C ARG A 112 68.62 -27.96 -22.46
N SER A 113 67.71 -27.60 -23.37
CA SER A 113 68.05 -26.79 -24.54
C SER A 113 68.52 -25.38 -24.17
N LEU A 114 67.93 -24.76 -23.14
CA LEU A 114 68.41 -23.48 -22.59
C LEU A 114 69.82 -23.58 -22.01
N ASN A 115 70.17 -24.73 -21.40
CA ASN A 115 71.51 -24.96 -20.85
C ASN A 115 72.60 -25.11 -21.94
N LEU A 116 72.21 -25.25 -23.21
CA LEU A 116 73.14 -25.27 -24.35
C LEU A 116 73.52 -23.85 -24.82
N ILE A 117 72.87 -22.81 -24.30
CA ILE A 117 73.19 -21.41 -24.61
C ILE A 117 74.57 -21.08 -24.01
N PRO A 118 75.57 -20.68 -24.82
CA PRO A 118 76.94 -20.46 -24.33
C PRO A 118 77.08 -19.12 -23.60
N LEU A 119 76.72 -19.10 -22.31
CA LEU A 119 76.67 -17.91 -21.44
C LEU A 119 78.00 -17.14 -21.33
N ALA A 120 79.14 -17.83 -21.48
CA ALA A 120 80.49 -17.23 -21.40
C ALA A 120 80.88 -16.42 -22.65
N THR A 121 80.13 -16.54 -23.76
CA THR A 121 80.45 -15.91 -25.06
C THR A 121 79.47 -14.81 -25.47
N LEU A 122 78.50 -14.50 -24.61
CA LEU A 122 77.48 -13.48 -24.85
C LEU A 122 77.88 -12.21 -24.09
N ASP A 123 77.95 -11.05 -24.77
CA ASP A 123 78.08 -9.71 -24.15
C ASP A 123 76.79 -9.29 -23.42
N SER A 124 76.09 -10.25 -22.80
CA SER A 124 74.86 -10.04 -22.04
C SER A 124 75.18 -9.64 -20.59
N SER A 125 74.29 -8.84 -19.98
CA SER A 125 74.47 -8.41 -18.59
C SER A 125 74.64 -9.61 -17.63
N PRO A 126 75.46 -9.49 -16.56
CA PRO A 126 75.64 -10.57 -15.58
C PRO A 126 74.33 -11.01 -14.90
N GLY A 127 73.32 -10.13 -14.87
CA GLY A 127 71.96 -10.46 -14.42
C GLY A 127 71.25 -11.47 -15.34
N THR A 128 71.34 -11.28 -16.67
CA THR A 128 70.71 -12.16 -17.66
C THR A 128 71.28 -13.59 -17.62
N ASN A 129 72.59 -13.74 -17.40
CA ASN A 129 73.23 -15.05 -17.27
C ASN A 129 72.82 -15.79 -15.98
N HIS A 130 72.63 -15.06 -14.89
CA HIS A 130 72.07 -15.61 -13.65
C HIS A 130 70.62 -16.07 -13.85
N ASP A 131 69.80 -15.26 -14.52
CA ASP A 131 68.40 -15.56 -14.79
C ASP A 131 68.23 -16.80 -15.68
N ILE A 132 69.06 -16.97 -16.72
CA ILE A 132 69.06 -18.18 -17.56
C ILE A 132 69.44 -19.42 -16.75
N SER A 133 70.51 -19.34 -15.95
CA SER A 133 70.99 -20.48 -15.14
C SER A 133 69.96 -20.89 -14.09
N LYS A 134 69.33 -19.91 -13.44
CA LYS A 134 68.25 -20.14 -12.48
C LYS A 134 67.03 -20.76 -13.16
N LEU A 135 66.60 -20.22 -14.29
CA LEU A 135 65.47 -20.74 -15.06
C LEU A 135 65.70 -22.19 -15.51
N CYS A 136 66.90 -22.52 -16.01
CA CYS A 136 67.28 -23.90 -16.35
C CYS A 136 67.13 -24.84 -15.16
N LYS A 137 67.67 -24.46 -14.00
CA LYS A 137 67.60 -25.26 -12.77
C LYS A 137 66.15 -25.46 -12.31
N ASP A 138 65.35 -24.41 -12.35
CA ASP A 138 63.93 -24.46 -11.98
C ASP A 138 63.14 -25.38 -12.93
N MET A 139 63.37 -25.29 -14.24
CA MET A 139 62.71 -26.15 -15.23
C MET A 139 63.14 -27.63 -15.14
N LEU A 140 64.41 -27.90 -14.85
CA LEU A 140 64.94 -29.27 -14.71
C LEU A 140 64.46 -29.96 -13.43
N SER A 141 64.25 -29.20 -12.36
CA SER A 141 63.77 -29.71 -11.07
C SER A 141 62.26 -29.64 -10.89
N THR A 142 61.53 -29.10 -11.87
CA THR A 142 60.07 -29.00 -11.80
C THR A 142 59.41 -30.38 -11.87
N ALA A 143 58.59 -30.66 -10.85
CA ALA A 143 57.55 -31.67 -10.89
C ALA A 143 56.18 -31.02 -11.08
N TYR A 144 55.29 -31.72 -11.77
CA TYR A 144 53.87 -31.39 -11.89
C TYR A 144 53.06 -32.42 -11.10
N HIS A 145 52.02 -31.97 -10.42
CA HIS A 145 51.26 -32.80 -9.48
C HIS A 145 49.79 -32.84 -9.84
N ILE A 146 49.18 -34.01 -9.67
CA ILE A 146 47.74 -34.21 -9.77
C ILE A 146 47.11 -33.75 -8.46
N THR A 147 45.96 -33.10 -8.52
CA THR A 147 45.24 -32.70 -7.30
C THR A 147 44.65 -33.92 -6.60
N LYS A 148 44.38 -33.81 -5.30
CA LYS A 148 43.82 -34.92 -4.53
C LYS A 148 42.47 -35.41 -5.09
N ALA A 149 41.61 -34.49 -5.53
CA ALA A 149 40.30 -34.81 -6.10
C ALA A 149 40.41 -35.54 -7.46
N GLU A 150 41.34 -35.13 -8.32
CA GLU A 150 41.59 -35.81 -9.60
C GLU A 150 42.15 -37.22 -9.41
N GLU A 151 43.05 -37.41 -8.43
CA GLU A 151 43.63 -38.72 -8.12
C GLU A 151 42.58 -39.68 -7.54
N GLU A 152 41.75 -39.20 -6.62
CA GLU A 152 40.64 -39.97 -6.02
C GLU A 152 39.61 -40.40 -7.08
N ALA A 153 39.25 -39.50 -8.00
CA ALA A 153 38.38 -39.83 -9.12
C ALA A 153 39.00 -40.92 -10.02
N LEU A 154 40.29 -40.82 -10.36
CA LEU A 154 40.98 -41.80 -11.20
C LEU A 154 41.07 -43.18 -10.55
N GLU A 155 41.38 -43.26 -9.25
CA GLU A 155 41.43 -44.53 -8.53
C GLU A 155 40.08 -45.24 -8.51
N LYS A 156 38.99 -44.49 -8.29
CA LYS A 156 37.63 -45.01 -8.33
C LYS A 156 37.19 -45.43 -9.73
N ILE A 157 37.64 -44.74 -10.78
CA ILE A 157 37.43 -45.20 -12.15
C ILE A 157 38.10 -46.57 -12.35
N GLU A 158 39.37 -46.72 -11.99
CA GLU A 158 40.11 -47.98 -12.19
C GLU A 158 39.51 -49.15 -11.39
N LEU A 159 39.12 -48.91 -10.13
CA LEU A 159 38.42 -49.92 -9.33
C LEU A 159 37.10 -50.36 -10.00
N GLY A 160 36.32 -49.40 -10.51
CA GLY A 160 35.06 -49.67 -11.19
C GLY A 160 35.24 -50.41 -12.52
N LEU A 161 36.38 -50.26 -13.20
CA LEU A 161 36.71 -51.00 -14.42
C LEU A 161 37.15 -52.45 -14.15
N GLN A 162 37.67 -52.74 -12.96
CA GLN A 162 38.08 -54.10 -12.54
C GLN A 162 36.90 -54.93 -12.02
N GLU A 163 35.88 -54.29 -11.44
CA GLU A 163 34.71 -54.96 -10.90
C GLU A 163 33.69 -55.30 -12.00
N SER A 164 33.31 -56.58 -12.11
CA SER A 164 32.38 -57.05 -13.16
C SER A 164 30.92 -56.63 -12.96
N GLN A 165 30.54 -56.14 -11.77
CA GLN A 165 29.19 -55.68 -11.44
C GLN A 165 29.22 -54.44 -10.54
N VAL A 166 29.31 -53.27 -11.17
CA VAL A 166 29.15 -51.98 -10.51
C VAL A 166 27.66 -51.59 -10.47
N ASP A 167 27.17 -51.21 -9.29
CA ASP A 167 25.79 -50.76 -9.05
C ASP A 167 25.59 -49.26 -9.34
N GLN A 168 24.33 -48.82 -9.35
CA GLN A 168 23.93 -47.46 -9.65
C GLN A 168 24.41 -46.44 -8.60
N SER A 169 24.57 -46.87 -7.35
CA SER A 169 25.02 -46.01 -6.26
C SER A 169 26.50 -45.65 -6.43
N TYR A 170 27.31 -46.62 -6.84
CA TYR A 170 28.71 -46.43 -7.18
C TYR A 170 28.86 -45.51 -8.38
N ALA A 171 28.05 -45.70 -9.44
CA ALA A 171 28.10 -44.85 -10.62
C ALA A 171 27.72 -43.39 -10.32
N ASN A 172 26.74 -43.16 -9.44
CA ASN A 172 26.37 -41.80 -8.99
C ASN A 172 27.47 -41.16 -8.13
N ASN A 173 28.09 -41.92 -7.21
CA ASN A 173 29.21 -41.44 -6.40
C ASN A 173 30.42 -41.10 -7.30
N LEU A 174 30.71 -41.95 -8.28
CA LEU A 174 31.78 -41.71 -9.25
C LEU A 174 31.55 -40.43 -10.07
N LEU A 175 30.31 -40.17 -10.50
CA LEU A 175 29.98 -38.91 -11.16
C LEU A 175 30.18 -37.69 -10.26
N PHE A 176 29.88 -37.80 -8.98
CA PHE A 176 30.14 -36.72 -8.02
C PHE A 176 31.64 -36.42 -7.92
N LEU A 177 32.47 -37.45 -7.74
CA LEU A 177 33.92 -37.30 -7.67
C LEU A 177 34.51 -36.74 -8.98
N ILE A 178 33.99 -37.17 -10.14
CA ILE A 178 34.38 -36.59 -11.44
C ILE A 178 33.97 -35.12 -11.51
N SER A 179 32.77 -34.76 -11.06
CA SER A 179 32.25 -33.38 -11.08
C SER A 179 33.10 -32.43 -10.23
N GLU A 180 33.55 -32.91 -9.07
CA GLU A 180 34.47 -32.20 -8.18
C GLU A 180 35.84 -32.03 -8.86
N ALA A 181 36.37 -33.11 -9.45
CA ALA A 181 37.66 -33.09 -10.14
C ALA A 181 37.69 -32.18 -11.38
N ILE A 182 36.60 -32.09 -12.15
CA ILE A 182 36.52 -31.21 -13.32
C ILE A 182 36.03 -29.78 -13.00
N GLY A 183 35.70 -29.50 -11.74
CA GLY A 183 35.23 -28.20 -11.27
C GLY A 183 33.87 -27.80 -11.85
N VAL A 184 32.93 -28.74 -11.97
CA VAL A 184 31.57 -28.52 -12.46
C VAL A 184 30.58 -28.98 -11.41
N SER A 185 29.77 -28.08 -10.84
CA SER A 185 28.86 -28.40 -9.74
C SER A 185 27.39 -28.62 -10.14
N ILE A 186 26.99 -28.22 -11.36
CA ILE A 186 25.58 -28.22 -11.78
C ILE A 186 25.26 -29.49 -12.58
N LYS A 187 24.22 -30.21 -12.18
CA LYS A 187 23.75 -31.48 -12.77
C LYS A 187 23.51 -31.40 -14.30
N THR A 188 23.08 -30.24 -14.81
CA THR A 188 22.88 -29.99 -16.25
C THR A 188 24.19 -29.83 -17.00
N THR A 189 25.17 -29.11 -16.42
CA THR A 189 26.50 -28.91 -17.01
C THR A 189 27.33 -30.20 -17.02
N LEU A 190 27.23 -31.01 -15.96
CA LEU A 190 27.88 -32.33 -15.94
C LEU A 190 27.32 -33.25 -17.04
N LYS A 191 26.02 -33.15 -17.33
CA LYS A 191 25.35 -33.92 -18.38
C LYS A 191 25.82 -33.51 -19.78
N SER A 192 25.98 -32.21 -20.06
CA SER A 192 26.52 -31.75 -21.35
C SER A 192 27.96 -32.19 -21.55
N GLU A 193 28.80 -32.04 -20.52
CA GLU A 193 30.21 -32.49 -20.54
C GLU A 193 30.32 -34.01 -20.81
N PHE A 194 29.43 -34.82 -20.23
CA PHE A 194 29.38 -36.25 -20.50
C PHE A 194 28.96 -36.59 -21.94
N GLN A 195 28.00 -35.86 -22.51
CA GLN A 195 27.57 -36.06 -23.90
C GLN A 195 28.65 -35.65 -24.91
N GLU A 196 29.36 -34.56 -24.63
CA GLU A 196 30.51 -34.12 -25.42
C GLU A 196 31.64 -35.15 -25.36
N PHE A 197 31.95 -35.68 -24.17
CA PHE A 197 32.92 -36.77 -24.00
C PHE A 197 32.53 -38.02 -24.78
N ARG A 198 31.25 -38.42 -24.77
CA ARG A 198 30.75 -39.55 -25.56
C ARG A 198 30.95 -39.31 -27.06
N SER A 199 30.55 -38.13 -27.55
CA SER A 199 30.69 -37.76 -28.96
C SER A 199 32.16 -37.71 -29.37
N GLU A 200 33.04 -37.21 -28.52
CA GLU A 200 34.49 -37.18 -28.74
C GLU A 200 35.10 -38.59 -28.76
N ALA A 201 34.68 -39.48 -27.86
CA ALA A 201 35.12 -40.87 -27.84
C ALA A 201 34.69 -41.64 -29.09
N GLU A 202 33.50 -41.37 -29.63
CA GLU A 202 33.01 -41.96 -30.88
C GLU A 202 33.72 -41.41 -32.12
N ASN A 203 33.92 -40.09 -32.19
CA ASN A 203 34.57 -39.42 -33.32
C ASN A 203 36.08 -39.71 -33.41
N SER A 204 36.72 -40.10 -32.29
CA SER A 204 38.16 -40.37 -32.22
C SER A 204 38.55 -41.84 -32.47
N LYS A 205 37.58 -42.75 -32.64
CA LYS A 205 37.79 -44.19 -32.91
C LYS A 205 38.71 -44.51 -34.10
N PRO A 206 38.68 -43.79 -35.24
CA PRO A 206 39.56 -44.11 -36.36
C PRO A 206 40.98 -43.51 -36.26
N ILE A 207 41.26 -42.66 -35.26
CA ILE A 207 42.50 -41.87 -35.17
C ILE A 207 43.40 -42.30 -33.98
N ASN A 208 42.82 -42.88 -32.92
CA ASN A 208 43.52 -43.22 -31.67
C ASN A 208 43.95 -44.70 -31.57
N ASP A 209 44.83 -45.01 -30.62
CA ASP A 209 45.26 -46.37 -30.27
C ASP A 209 44.05 -47.25 -29.89
N PRO A 210 43.90 -48.49 -30.43
CA PRO A 210 42.79 -49.38 -30.12
C PRO A 210 42.63 -49.69 -28.62
N THR A 211 43.71 -49.59 -27.84
CA THR A 211 43.66 -49.78 -26.38
C THR A 211 43.03 -48.58 -25.66
N GLU A 212 43.27 -47.36 -26.14
CA GLU A 212 42.71 -46.10 -25.61
C GLU A 212 41.21 -46.02 -25.94
N SER A 213 40.82 -46.37 -27.17
CA SER A 213 39.40 -46.44 -27.56
C SER A 213 38.62 -47.45 -26.72
N ARG A 214 39.18 -48.64 -26.48
CA ARG A 214 38.53 -49.67 -25.65
C ARG A 214 38.36 -49.21 -24.21
N ARG A 215 39.37 -48.54 -23.65
CA ARG A 215 39.32 -48.00 -22.29
C ARG A 215 38.25 -46.91 -22.16
N MET A 216 38.10 -46.04 -23.15
CA MET A 216 37.03 -45.03 -23.17
C MET A 216 35.64 -45.66 -23.24
N ASP A 217 35.43 -46.69 -24.07
CA ASP A 217 34.15 -47.40 -24.16
C ASP A 217 33.77 -48.07 -22.82
N GLN A 218 34.75 -48.63 -22.09
CA GLN A 218 34.51 -49.21 -20.76
C GLN A 218 34.15 -48.14 -19.72
N ILE A 219 34.79 -46.97 -19.76
CA ILE A 219 34.47 -45.85 -18.87
C ILE A 219 33.07 -45.28 -19.19
N LEU A 220 32.71 -45.16 -20.46
CA LEU A 220 31.36 -44.74 -20.87
C LEU A 220 30.29 -45.72 -20.40
N ALA A 221 30.56 -47.02 -20.44
CA ALA A 221 29.65 -48.04 -19.92
C ALA A 221 29.50 -47.99 -18.39
N LEU A 222 30.59 -47.71 -17.66
CA LEU A 222 30.60 -47.54 -16.21
C LEU A 222 29.76 -46.32 -15.79
N LEU A 223 29.98 -45.18 -16.44
CA LEU A 223 29.29 -43.92 -16.14
C LEU A 223 27.84 -43.89 -16.64
N GLY A 224 27.54 -44.62 -17.72
CA GLY A 224 26.18 -44.73 -18.29
C GLY A 224 25.16 -45.42 -17.38
N LYS A 225 25.59 -46.01 -16.27
CA LYS A 225 24.72 -46.59 -15.23
C LYS A 225 24.18 -45.55 -14.24
N ALA A 226 24.69 -44.32 -14.27
CA ALA A 226 24.27 -43.27 -13.34
C ALA A 226 23.02 -42.52 -13.82
N ASN A 227 22.19 -42.08 -12.87
CA ASN A 227 20.91 -41.38 -13.13
C ASN A 227 21.07 -40.04 -13.84
N ALA A 228 22.28 -39.49 -13.95
CA ALA A 228 22.51 -38.22 -14.64
C ALA A 228 22.70 -38.36 -16.17
N THR A 229 22.73 -39.58 -16.72
CA THR A 229 23.28 -39.82 -18.08
C THR A 229 22.30 -40.03 -19.23
N PRO A 230 21.09 -40.63 -19.10
CA PRO A 230 20.14 -40.68 -20.22
C PRO A 230 19.26 -39.41 -20.29
N SER A 231 19.02 -38.89 -21.49
CA SER A 231 18.07 -37.78 -21.72
C SER A 231 16.63 -38.19 -21.37
N SER A 232 15.75 -37.23 -21.03
CA SER A 232 14.33 -37.52 -20.72
C SER A 232 13.66 -38.31 -21.85
N SER A 233 13.98 -37.99 -23.11
CA SER A 233 13.52 -38.69 -24.30
C SER A 233 14.05 -40.13 -24.40
N GLU A 234 15.32 -40.37 -24.07
CA GLU A 234 15.89 -41.73 -24.06
C GLU A 234 15.31 -42.58 -22.93
N ARG A 235 15.08 -42.00 -21.75
CA ARG A 235 14.40 -42.71 -20.65
C ARG A 235 12.99 -43.09 -21.04
N LYS A 236 12.23 -42.18 -21.63
CA LYS A 236 10.89 -42.46 -22.15
C LYS A 236 10.94 -43.58 -23.18
N LEU A 237 11.88 -43.54 -24.13
CA LEU A 237 12.03 -44.58 -25.14
C LEU A 237 12.39 -45.94 -24.54
N ASN A 238 13.32 -45.99 -23.59
CA ASN A 238 13.75 -47.23 -22.93
C ASN A 238 12.64 -47.81 -22.06
N TYR A 239 11.96 -46.96 -21.29
CA TYR A 239 10.78 -47.31 -20.51
C TYR A 239 9.68 -47.89 -21.41
N LEU A 240 9.32 -47.18 -22.49
CA LEU A 240 8.28 -47.63 -23.42
C LEU A 240 8.67 -48.92 -24.14
N LYS A 241 9.95 -49.12 -24.51
CA LYS A 241 10.43 -50.39 -25.07
C LYS A 241 10.25 -51.55 -24.08
N LYS A 242 10.66 -51.36 -22.82
CA LYS A 242 10.49 -52.36 -21.74
C LYS A 242 9.01 -52.57 -21.42
N ARG A 243 8.19 -51.54 -21.47
CA ARG A 243 6.75 -51.62 -21.19
C ARG A 243 6.00 -52.31 -22.32
N ASN A 244 6.27 -51.98 -23.58
CA ASN A 244 5.58 -52.51 -24.75
C ASN A 244 5.90 -53.99 -25.01
N SER A 245 7.02 -54.49 -24.47
CA SER A 245 7.31 -55.94 -24.48
C SER A 245 6.52 -56.72 -23.43
N LEU A 246 5.82 -56.04 -22.51
CA LEU A 246 4.97 -56.63 -21.48
C LEU A 246 3.50 -56.61 -21.93
N GLY A 247 2.76 -57.66 -21.53
CA GLY A 247 1.32 -57.74 -21.75
C GLY A 247 0.50 -56.78 -20.87
N SER A 248 -0.82 -56.95 -20.89
CA SER A 248 -1.77 -56.19 -20.05
C SER A 248 -2.12 -56.91 -18.75
N GLN A 249 -1.79 -58.19 -18.62
CA GLN A 249 -2.08 -59.00 -17.44
C GLN A 249 -0.86 -59.05 -16.50
N PRO A 250 -1.08 -59.07 -15.17
CA PRO A 250 -0.01 -59.31 -14.22
C PRO A 250 0.74 -60.61 -14.51
N LEU A 251 2.05 -60.58 -14.36
CA LEU A 251 2.92 -61.75 -14.46
C LEU A 251 2.83 -62.56 -13.18
N GLU A 252 2.53 -63.85 -13.31
CA GLU A 252 2.54 -64.79 -12.17
C GLU A 252 3.97 -64.98 -11.62
N PRO A 253 4.16 -65.08 -10.30
CA PRO A 253 5.47 -65.37 -9.72
C PRO A 253 5.96 -66.76 -10.14
N LEU A 254 7.25 -66.89 -10.41
CA LEU A 254 7.86 -68.20 -10.65
C LEU A 254 7.83 -69.03 -9.36
N GLN A 255 7.69 -70.35 -9.48
CA GLN A 255 7.69 -71.26 -8.34
C GLN A 255 8.96 -71.13 -7.47
N SER A 256 10.10 -70.75 -8.08
CA SER A 256 11.35 -70.49 -7.39
C SER A 256 11.35 -69.24 -6.50
N PHE A 257 10.36 -68.36 -6.64
CA PHE A 257 10.25 -67.12 -5.85
C PHE A 257 9.60 -67.35 -4.50
N PHE A 258 8.84 -68.43 -4.35
CA PHE A 258 8.15 -68.73 -3.10
C PHE A 258 9.09 -69.33 -2.07
N CYS A 259 9.07 -68.76 -0.86
CA CYS A 259 9.75 -69.34 0.29
C CYS A 259 9.11 -70.68 0.64
N PRO A 260 9.90 -71.76 0.77
CA PRO A 260 9.34 -73.07 1.10
C PRO A 260 8.70 -73.16 2.49
N ILE A 261 9.07 -72.26 3.42
CA ILE A 261 8.52 -72.18 4.78
C ILE A 261 7.25 -71.32 4.79
N THR A 262 7.33 -70.05 4.37
CA THR A 262 6.20 -69.11 4.48
C THR A 262 5.16 -69.28 3.39
N LYS A 263 5.53 -69.92 2.26
CA LYS A 263 4.70 -70.04 1.04
C LYS A 263 4.37 -68.69 0.39
N GLU A 264 5.10 -67.64 0.74
CA GLU A 264 4.98 -66.29 0.18
C GLU A 264 6.21 -65.98 -0.70
N VAL A 265 6.08 -65.00 -1.60
CA VAL A 265 7.22 -64.54 -2.43
C VAL A 265 8.28 -63.92 -1.52
N MET A 266 9.52 -64.41 -1.64
CA MET A 266 10.64 -63.94 -0.83
C MET A 266 10.94 -62.46 -1.08
N GLU A 267 11.27 -61.73 -0.02
CA GLU A 267 11.77 -60.35 -0.07
C GLU A 267 13.29 -60.32 0.12
N ASP A 268 13.80 -61.18 1.02
CA ASP A 268 15.22 -61.28 1.31
C ASP A 268 15.69 -62.74 1.25
N PRO A 269 15.85 -63.29 0.03
CA PRO A 269 16.16 -64.69 -0.17
C PRO A 269 17.58 -65.05 0.34
N MET A 270 17.65 -65.97 1.29
CA MET A 270 18.87 -66.52 1.88
C MET A 270 19.08 -67.97 1.43
N GLU A 271 20.22 -68.24 0.79
CA GLU A 271 20.64 -69.55 0.35
C GLU A 271 21.41 -70.28 1.44
N THR A 272 21.06 -71.55 1.61
CA THR A 272 21.74 -72.50 2.50
C THR A 272 22.94 -73.15 1.79
N ASN A 273 23.85 -73.74 2.56
CA ASN A 273 24.92 -74.60 2.02
C ASN A 273 24.44 -75.75 1.11
N SER A 274 23.16 -76.13 1.21
CA SER A 274 22.49 -77.15 0.40
C SER A 274 21.92 -76.64 -0.93
N GLY A 275 22.11 -75.35 -1.24
CA GLY A 275 21.61 -74.71 -2.46
C GLY A 275 20.11 -74.41 -2.45
N ARG A 276 19.47 -74.45 -1.27
CA ARG A 276 18.04 -74.11 -1.08
C ARG A 276 17.89 -72.71 -0.51
N THR A 277 16.93 -71.97 -1.04
CA THR A 277 16.71 -70.56 -0.70
C THR A 277 15.41 -70.39 0.08
N PHE A 278 15.45 -69.55 1.11
CA PHE A 278 14.34 -69.26 2.02
C PHE A 278 14.30 -67.77 2.32
N GLU A 279 13.15 -67.27 2.76
CA GLU A 279 13.06 -65.92 3.31
C GLU A 279 13.93 -65.81 4.58
N ARG A 280 14.73 -64.74 4.70
CA ARG A 280 15.68 -64.55 5.82
C ARG A 280 14.99 -64.71 7.17
N SER A 281 13.91 -63.97 7.39
CA SER A 281 13.19 -63.98 8.66
C SER A 281 12.64 -65.37 9.02
N ALA A 282 12.24 -66.14 8.00
CA ALA A 282 11.68 -67.47 8.18
C ALA A 282 12.74 -68.52 8.52
N ILE A 283 13.89 -68.51 7.83
CA ILE A 283 14.96 -69.48 8.08
C ILE A 283 15.73 -69.17 9.37
N GLU A 284 15.91 -67.90 9.71
CA GLU A 284 16.50 -67.50 10.99
C GLU A 284 15.61 -67.90 12.16
N LYS A 285 14.30 -67.68 12.06
CA LYS A 285 13.34 -68.12 13.08
C LYS A 285 13.30 -69.64 13.21
N TRP A 286 13.40 -70.37 12.10
CA TRP A 286 13.49 -71.84 12.10
C TRP A 286 14.71 -72.33 12.89
N LEU A 287 15.88 -71.73 12.67
CA LEU A 287 17.11 -72.08 13.39
C LEU A 287 17.04 -71.63 14.88
N ALA A 288 16.43 -70.48 15.16
CA ALA A 288 16.28 -69.95 16.52
C ALA A 288 15.37 -70.81 17.43
N VAL A 289 14.43 -71.56 16.85
CA VAL A 289 13.55 -72.51 17.57
C VAL A 289 14.27 -73.82 17.94
N GLY A 290 15.55 -73.97 17.55
CA GLY A 290 16.42 -75.09 17.95
C GLY A 290 16.56 -76.17 16.88
N HIS A 291 16.08 -75.95 15.66
CA HIS A 291 16.34 -76.84 14.53
C HIS A 291 17.76 -76.62 14.00
N SER A 292 18.50 -77.71 13.78
CA SER A 292 19.88 -77.69 13.25
C SER A 292 20.01 -78.27 11.84
N GLN A 293 18.87 -78.42 11.15
CA GLN A 293 18.77 -79.02 9.82
C GLN A 293 17.93 -78.14 8.89
N CYS A 294 18.29 -78.18 7.59
CA CYS A 294 17.53 -77.52 6.54
C CYS A 294 16.10 -78.11 6.44
N PRO A 295 15.04 -77.27 6.44
CA PRO A 295 13.65 -77.74 6.43
C PRO A 295 13.25 -78.61 5.23
N LEU A 296 14.00 -78.53 4.12
CA LEU A 296 13.71 -79.27 2.89
C LEU A 296 14.62 -80.48 2.66
N THR A 297 15.91 -80.36 2.98
CA THR A 297 16.92 -81.37 2.64
C THR A 297 17.39 -82.19 3.84
N MET A 298 16.98 -81.81 5.06
CA MET A 298 17.42 -82.41 6.33
C MET A 298 18.94 -82.40 6.55
N THR A 299 19.68 -81.61 5.75
CA THR A 299 21.13 -81.45 5.87
C THR A 299 21.48 -80.52 7.04
N PRO A 300 22.57 -80.78 7.80
CA PRO A 300 23.00 -79.89 8.87
C PRO A 300 23.18 -78.44 8.38
N LEU A 301 22.55 -77.50 9.08
CA LEU A 301 22.50 -76.10 8.71
C LEU A 301 22.82 -75.23 9.94
N ASP A 302 23.78 -74.34 9.78
CA ASP A 302 24.15 -73.35 10.80
C ASP A 302 23.88 -71.92 10.30
N ILE A 303 23.59 -70.99 11.20
CA ILE A 303 23.27 -69.59 10.86
C ILE A 303 24.43 -68.94 10.09
N SER A 304 25.68 -69.25 10.46
CA SER A 304 26.88 -68.71 9.79
C SER A 304 27.03 -69.18 8.33
N SER A 305 26.31 -70.23 7.93
CA SER A 305 26.38 -70.80 6.58
C SER A 305 25.39 -70.19 5.60
N LEU A 306 24.47 -69.34 6.05
CA LEU A 306 23.49 -68.66 5.22
C LEU A 306 24.15 -67.55 4.39
N ARG A 307 23.87 -67.52 3.08
CA ARG A 307 24.39 -66.50 2.16
C ARG A 307 23.24 -65.81 1.44
N PRO A 308 23.24 -64.48 1.28
CA PRO A 308 22.21 -63.79 0.49
C PRO A 308 22.22 -64.27 -0.97
N ASN A 309 21.06 -64.72 -1.47
CA ASN A 309 20.89 -65.08 -2.88
C ASN A 309 20.58 -63.83 -3.69
N LYS A 310 21.62 -63.06 -4.02
CA LYS A 310 21.49 -61.79 -4.73
C LYS A 310 20.85 -61.93 -6.11
N SER A 311 21.12 -63.03 -6.82
CA SER A 311 20.57 -63.26 -8.17
C SER A 311 19.07 -63.55 -8.14
N LEU A 312 18.60 -64.35 -7.16
CA LEU A 312 17.17 -64.59 -6.99
C LEU A 312 16.46 -63.33 -6.51
N LYS A 313 17.07 -62.58 -5.59
CA LYS A 313 16.55 -61.29 -5.12
C LYS A 313 16.32 -60.33 -6.29
N GLN A 314 17.33 -60.16 -7.15
CA GLN A 314 17.22 -59.33 -8.35
C GLN A 314 16.12 -59.82 -9.31
N SER A 315 15.99 -61.13 -9.49
CA SER A 315 14.94 -61.69 -10.37
C SER A 315 13.53 -61.43 -9.84
N ILE A 316 13.35 -61.49 -8.51
CA ILE A 316 12.09 -61.17 -7.84
C ILE A 316 11.80 -59.67 -7.94
N GLU A 317 12.80 -58.82 -7.71
CA GLU A 317 12.68 -57.37 -7.85
C GLU A 317 12.32 -56.97 -9.29
N GLU A 318 12.99 -57.52 -10.30
CA GLU A 318 12.64 -57.30 -11.71
C GLU A 318 11.22 -57.74 -12.06
N TRP A 319 10.76 -58.84 -11.47
CA TRP A 319 9.38 -59.30 -11.64
C TRP A 319 8.38 -58.33 -10.99
N ARG A 320 8.66 -57.86 -9.76
CA ARG A 320 7.84 -56.84 -9.08
C ARG A 320 7.78 -55.56 -9.91
N GLU A 321 8.92 -55.06 -10.39
CA GLU A 321 8.99 -53.87 -11.25
C GLU A 321 8.13 -54.00 -12.51
N ARG A 322 8.25 -55.13 -13.23
CA ARG A 322 7.46 -55.37 -14.45
C ARG A 322 5.96 -55.37 -14.14
N ASN A 323 5.55 -55.95 -13.02
CA ASN A 323 4.15 -55.93 -12.58
C ASN A 323 3.67 -54.53 -12.23
N ILE A 324 4.51 -53.70 -11.62
CA ILE A 324 4.17 -52.30 -11.34
C ILE A 324 4.06 -51.49 -12.63
N MET A 325 4.95 -51.68 -13.61
CA MET A 325 4.83 -51.05 -14.94
C MET A 325 3.51 -51.44 -15.64
N ILE A 326 3.11 -52.71 -15.55
CA ILE A 326 1.83 -53.20 -16.09
C ILE A 326 0.67 -52.54 -15.35
N LEU A 327 0.72 -52.50 -14.01
CA LEU A 327 -0.30 -51.88 -13.17
C LEU A 327 -0.47 -50.40 -13.52
N ILE A 328 0.60 -49.61 -13.51
CA ILE A 328 0.58 -48.19 -13.87
C ILE A 328 -0.10 -48.03 -15.23
N ALA A 329 0.32 -48.72 -16.27
CA ALA A 329 -0.31 -48.56 -17.58
C ALA A 329 -1.80 -49.01 -17.61
N SER A 330 -2.17 -50.02 -16.81
CA SER A 330 -3.55 -50.52 -16.73
C SER A 330 -4.54 -49.57 -16.05
N LEU A 331 -4.05 -48.63 -15.22
CA LEU A 331 -4.89 -47.64 -14.54
C LEU A 331 -5.35 -46.53 -15.49
N LYS A 332 -4.59 -46.24 -16.55
CA LYS A 332 -4.82 -45.12 -17.48
C LYS A 332 -6.20 -45.14 -18.14
N PRO A 333 -6.67 -46.25 -18.75
CA PRO A 333 -8.01 -46.31 -19.31
C PRO A 333 -9.13 -46.20 -18.25
N LYS A 334 -8.87 -46.60 -17.01
CA LYS A 334 -9.84 -46.54 -15.91
C LYS A 334 -10.06 -45.11 -15.41
N LEU A 335 -9.05 -44.25 -15.51
CA LEU A 335 -9.18 -42.81 -15.24
C LEU A 335 -10.03 -42.08 -16.28
N LEU A 336 -10.28 -42.68 -17.44
CA LEU A 336 -11.17 -42.17 -18.48
C LEU A 336 -12.56 -42.80 -18.43
N SER A 337 -12.87 -43.58 -17.39
CA SER A 337 -14.17 -44.21 -17.19
C SER A 337 -15.23 -43.17 -16.80
N ASP A 338 -16.47 -43.38 -17.23
CA ASP A 338 -17.62 -42.58 -16.80
C ASP A 338 -18.03 -42.87 -15.34
N LYS A 339 -17.48 -43.93 -14.73
CA LYS A 339 -17.78 -44.34 -13.36
C LYS A 339 -16.83 -43.69 -12.37
N VAL A 340 -17.36 -42.80 -11.53
CA VAL A 340 -16.59 -42.01 -10.56
C VAL A 340 -15.85 -42.90 -9.55
N GLU A 341 -16.48 -43.97 -9.06
CA GLU A 341 -15.86 -44.90 -8.11
C GLU A 341 -14.62 -45.58 -8.69
N GLU A 342 -14.67 -45.96 -9.98
CA GLU A 342 -13.55 -46.59 -10.68
C GLU A 342 -12.39 -45.61 -10.89
N VAL A 343 -12.70 -44.34 -11.16
CA VAL A 343 -11.71 -43.26 -11.28
C VAL A 343 -11.02 -43.02 -9.93
N ILE A 344 -11.79 -42.88 -8.84
CA ILE A 344 -11.24 -42.67 -7.49
C ILE A 344 -10.37 -43.85 -7.05
N ASP A 345 -10.84 -45.09 -7.22
CA ASP A 345 -10.06 -46.28 -6.87
C ASP A 345 -8.74 -46.36 -7.64
N SER A 346 -8.75 -45.90 -8.89
CA SER A 346 -7.55 -45.86 -9.74
C SER A 346 -6.60 -44.73 -9.33
N LEU A 347 -7.13 -43.56 -8.94
CA LEU A 347 -6.32 -42.46 -8.40
C LEU A 347 -5.69 -42.80 -7.05
N ASN A 348 -6.42 -43.48 -6.16
CA ASN A 348 -5.88 -43.97 -4.89
C ASN A 348 -4.66 -44.88 -5.11
N LYS A 349 -4.80 -45.88 -5.98
CA LYS A 349 -3.70 -46.78 -6.33
C LYS A 349 -2.53 -46.03 -6.96
N LEU A 350 -2.81 -45.04 -7.81
CA LEU A 350 -1.77 -44.23 -8.43
C LEU A 350 -1.03 -43.35 -7.40
N GLN A 351 -1.76 -42.80 -6.42
CA GLN A 351 -1.20 -42.04 -5.31
C GLN A 351 -0.30 -42.92 -4.43
N ASP A 352 -0.75 -44.12 -4.05
CA ASP A 352 0.03 -45.07 -3.25
C ASP A 352 1.35 -45.40 -3.96
N LEU A 353 1.30 -45.73 -5.26
CA LEU A 353 2.48 -46.00 -6.07
C LEU A 353 3.45 -44.81 -6.08
N CYS A 354 2.95 -43.59 -6.21
CA CYS A 354 3.76 -42.38 -6.17
C CYS A 354 4.42 -42.14 -4.80
N MET A 355 3.83 -42.61 -3.70
CA MET A 355 4.39 -42.50 -2.36
C MET A 355 5.43 -43.59 -2.07
N GLU A 356 5.27 -44.78 -2.64
CA GLU A 356 6.14 -45.94 -2.41
C GLU A 356 7.57 -45.77 -2.95
N SER A 357 7.75 -45.20 -4.15
CA SER A 357 9.07 -45.15 -4.81
C SER A 357 9.24 -43.98 -5.77
N GLU A 358 10.47 -43.46 -5.83
CA GLU A 358 10.86 -42.43 -6.81
C GLU A 358 10.75 -42.95 -8.25
N ILE A 359 11.08 -44.21 -8.46
CA ILE A 359 11.04 -44.86 -9.78
C ILE A 359 9.58 -44.93 -10.27
N HIS A 360 8.62 -45.17 -9.37
CA HIS A 360 7.20 -45.19 -9.73
C HIS A 360 6.72 -43.80 -10.17
N ARG A 361 7.13 -42.72 -9.47
CA ARG A 361 6.83 -41.34 -9.87
C ARG A 361 7.37 -41.03 -11.27
N GLU A 362 8.58 -41.48 -11.57
CA GLU A 362 9.17 -41.34 -12.90
C GLU A 362 8.34 -42.09 -13.95
N TRP A 363 7.94 -43.35 -13.70
CA TRP A 363 7.11 -44.13 -14.62
C TRP A 363 5.73 -43.53 -14.85
N VAL A 364 5.07 -43.03 -13.81
CA VAL A 364 3.79 -42.31 -13.93
C VAL A 364 3.94 -41.08 -14.83
N ALA A 365 5.02 -40.33 -14.68
CA ALA A 365 5.30 -39.19 -15.55
C ALA A 365 5.63 -39.60 -17.01
N LEU A 366 6.33 -40.73 -17.21
CA LEU A 366 6.68 -41.25 -18.53
C LEU A 366 5.48 -41.86 -19.28
N GLU A 367 4.47 -42.34 -18.55
CA GLU A 367 3.18 -42.83 -19.05
C GLU A 367 2.19 -41.70 -19.36
N ASP A 368 2.62 -40.44 -19.36
CA ASP A 368 1.81 -39.26 -19.70
C ASP A 368 0.53 -39.14 -18.84
N TYR A 369 0.65 -39.34 -17.52
CA TYR A 369 -0.44 -39.11 -16.57
C TYR A 369 -0.69 -37.63 -16.26
N ILE A 370 0.34 -36.79 -16.33
CA ILE A 370 0.24 -35.35 -16.01
C ILE A 370 -0.91 -34.67 -16.79
N PRO A 371 -1.06 -34.87 -18.12
CA PRO A 371 -2.18 -34.29 -18.85
C PRO A 371 -3.56 -34.77 -18.43
N LEU A 372 -3.67 -36.05 -18.08
CA LEU A 372 -4.93 -36.61 -17.60
C LEU A 372 -5.30 -36.02 -16.23
N LEU A 373 -4.32 -35.92 -15.33
CA LEU A 373 -4.54 -35.38 -13.98
C LEU A 373 -4.95 -33.90 -14.03
N ILE A 374 -4.36 -33.10 -14.91
CA ILE A 374 -4.79 -31.71 -15.13
C ILE A 374 -6.24 -31.66 -15.66
N GLY A 375 -6.59 -32.52 -16.62
CA GLY A 375 -7.97 -32.64 -17.10
C GLY A 375 -8.97 -33.02 -16.00
N LEU A 376 -8.56 -33.87 -15.06
CA LEU A 376 -9.39 -34.29 -13.93
C LEU A 376 -9.64 -33.17 -12.90
N LEU A 377 -8.90 -32.06 -12.92
CA LEU A 377 -9.22 -30.86 -12.13
C LEU A 377 -10.55 -30.21 -12.56
N GLY A 378 -11.01 -30.49 -13.79
CA GLY A 378 -12.32 -30.11 -14.29
C GLY A 378 -13.47 -31.04 -13.89
N ALA A 379 -13.20 -32.13 -13.16
CA ALA A 379 -14.23 -33.10 -12.80
C ALA A 379 -15.31 -32.51 -11.89
N LYS A 380 -16.54 -33.01 -12.02
CA LYS A 380 -17.68 -32.61 -11.16
C LYS A 380 -17.48 -33.08 -9.72
N ASP A 381 -16.92 -34.28 -9.56
CA ASP A 381 -16.68 -34.90 -8.27
C ASP A 381 -15.49 -34.27 -7.52
N GLN A 382 -15.64 -34.09 -6.20
CA GLN A 382 -14.63 -33.46 -5.36
C GLN A 382 -13.44 -34.39 -5.09
N GLU A 383 -13.69 -35.65 -4.80
CA GLU A 383 -12.63 -36.59 -4.42
C GLU A 383 -11.67 -36.81 -5.61
N THR A 384 -12.22 -36.90 -6.82
CA THR A 384 -11.44 -36.98 -8.06
C THR A 384 -10.46 -35.81 -8.20
N ARG A 385 -10.93 -34.56 -8.00
CA ARG A 385 -10.08 -33.37 -8.08
C ARG A 385 -9.03 -33.34 -6.97
N LYS A 386 -9.42 -33.71 -5.75
CA LYS A 386 -8.51 -33.78 -4.59
C LYS A 386 -7.35 -34.73 -4.83
N HIS A 387 -7.62 -35.97 -5.26
CA HIS A 387 -6.57 -36.95 -5.54
C HIS A 387 -5.71 -36.52 -6.74
N ALA A 388 -6.31 -35.92 -7.77
CA ALA A 388 -5.55 -35.36 -8.88
C ALA A 388 -4.56 -34.27 -8.42
N LEU A 389 -4.98 -33.33 -7.56
CA LEU A 389 -4.10 -32.31 -6.98
C LEU A 389 -2.97 -32.91 -6.13
N ILE A 390 -3.28 -33.91 -5.30
CA ILE A 390 -2.27 -34.60 -4.46
C ILE A 390 -1.21 -35.26 -5.34
N ILE A 391 -1.63 -36.00 -6.37
CA ILE A 391 -0.69 -36.70 -7.26
C ILE A 391 0.14 -35.70 -8.04
N LEU A 392 -0.46 -34.63 -8.58
CA LEU A 392 0.28 -33.55 -9.25
C LEU A 392 1.29 -32.88 -8.32
N TRP A 393 0.93 -32.63 -7.07
CA TRP A 393 1.83 -32.08 -6.06
C TRP A 393 3.00 -33.03 -5.75
N ILE A 394 2.74 -34.33 -5.56
CA ILE A 394 3.80 -35.33 -5.35
C ILE A 394 4.75 -35.37 -6.56
N LEU A 395 4.21 -35.36 -7.78
CA LEU A 395 5.01 -35.41 -9.01
C LEU A 395 5.86 -34.14 -9.20
N ALA A 396 5.33 -32.97 -8.86
CA ALA A 396 6.02 -31.68 -8.95
C ALA A 396 7.08 -31.49 -7.87
N LYS A 397 6.78 -31.86 -6.61
CA LYS A 397 7.65 -31.64 -5.45
C LYS A 397 9.02 -32.31 -5.57
N HIS A 398 9.09 -33.43 -6.28
CA HIS A 398 10.28 -34.28 -6.33
C HIS A 398 11.00 -34.28 -7.69
N SER A 399 10.56 -33.49 -8.68
CA SER A 399 11.15 -33.50 -10.02
C SER A 399 10.94 -32.19 -10.76
N ASP A 400 12.04 -31.48 -11.08
CA ASP A 400 11.98 -30.26 -11.88
C ASP A 400 11.51 -30.54 -13.32
N ASP A 401 11.89 -31.67 -13.92
CA ASP A 401 11.37 -32.14 -15.22
C ASP A 401 9.82 -32.26 -15.19
N ASN A 402 9.25 -32.71 -14.08
CA ASN A 402 7.79 -32.79 -13.95
C ASN A 402 7.14 -31.42 -13.72
N LYS A 403 7.81 -30.51 -12.99
CA LYS A 403 7.34 -29.12 -12.90
C LYS A 403 7.27 -28.51 -14.28
N GLU A 404 8.33 -28.61 -15.09
CA GLU A 404 8.35 -28.12 -16.47
C GLU A 404 7.21 -28.72 -17.30
N LYS A 405 7.00 -30.04 -17.25
CA LYS A 405 5.88 -30.69 -17.95
C LYS A 405 4.50 -30.19 -17.51
N ILE A 406 4.30 -29.94 -16.22
CA ILE A 406 3.05 -29.38 -15.71
C ILE A 406 2.87 -27.94 -16.23
N THR A 407 3.95 -27.16 -16.31
CA THR A 407 3.90 -25.75 -16.70
C THR A 407 3.78 -25.54 -18.21
N ASP A 408 4.34 -26.45 -19.01
CA ASP A 408 4.26 -26.42 -20.48
C ASP A 408 2.86 -26.78 -20.99
N MET A 409 2.02 -27.34 -20.13
CA MET A 409 0.66 -27.68 -20.48
C MET A 409 -0.25 -26.45 -20.56
N GLU A 410 -1.02 -26.39 -21.64
CA GLU A 410 -2.01 -25.36 -21.86
C GLU A 410 -3.05 -25.35 -20.72
N ASN A 411 -3.32 -24.17 -20.16
CA ASN A 411 -4.29 -23.91 -19.09
C ASN A 411 -4.05 -24.69 -17.79
N ALA A 412 -2.87 -25.26 -17.57
CA ALA A 412 -2.55 -26.00 -16.35
C ALA A 412 -2.62 -25.08 -15.11
N ILE A 413 -1.90 -23.95 -15.14
CA ILE A 413 -1.88 -22.98 -14.04
C ILE A 413 -3.28 -22.40 -13.79
N GLU A 414 -4.04 -22.15 -14.84
CA GLU A 414 -5.43 -21.69 -14.74
C GLU A 414 -6.32 -22.75 -14.05
N SER A 415 -6.22 -24.02 -14.44
CA SER A 415 -7.00 -25.10 -13.83
C SER A 415 -6.67 -25.31 -12.34
N ILE A 416 -5.38 -25.18 -11.99
CA ILE A 416 -4.93 -25.27 -10.59
C ILE A 416 -5.43 -24.04 -9.81
N ALA A 417 -5.30 -22.83 -10.36
CA ALA A 417 -5.76 -21.60 -9.72
C ALA A 417 -7.28 -21.58 -9.49
N HIS A 418 -8.09 -22.11 -10.41
CA HIS A 418 -9.53 -22.28 -10.20
C HIS A 418 -9.87 -23.18 -9.01
N SER A 419 -8.97 -24.08 -8.62
CA SER A 419 -9.15 -24.94 -7.45
C SER A 419 -8.95 -24.19 -6.12
N LEU A 420 -8.31 -23.01 -6.13
CA LEU A 420 -8.20 -22.13 -4.95
C LEU A 420 -9.58 -21.60 -4.48
N ALA A 421 -10.53 -21.43 -5.39
CA ALA A 421 -11.87 -20.92 -5.08
C ALA A 421 -12.84 -22.00 -4.55
N ARG A 422 -12.36 -23.25 -4.39
CA ARG A 422 -13.19 -24.39 -3.98
C ARG A 422 -13.12 -24.60 -2.46
N ARG A 423 -13.41 -25.81 -1.99
CA ARG A 423 -13.48 -26.12 -0.55
C ARG A 423 -12.10 -26.00 0.12
N PRO A 424 -12.02 -25.74 1.44
CA PRO A 424 -10.76 -25.47 2.14
C PRO A 424 -9.65 -26.53 1.94
N GLU A 425 -10.00 -27.82 1.91
CA GLU A 425 -9.02 -28.89 1.66
C GLU A 425 -8.46 -28.83 0.24
N GLU A 426 -9.31 -28.55 -0.74
CA GLU A 426 -8.93 -28.47 -2.15
C GLU A 426 -8.11 -27.19 -2.43
N SER A 427 -8.51 -26.07 -1.83
CA SER A 427 -7.79 -24.80 -1.94
C SER A 427 -6.40 -24.90 -1.32
N LYS A 428 -6.25 -25.61 -0.20
CA LYS A 428 -4.94 -25.87 0.44
C LYS A 428 -4.01 -26.67 -0.47
N LEU A 429 -4.52 -27.73 -1.10
CA LEU A 429 -3.73 -28.55 -2.03
C LEU A 429 -3.33 -27.78 -3.29
N ALA A 430 -4.25 -26.98 -3.85
CA ALA A 430 -3.99 -26.14 -5.00
C ALA A 430 -2.92 -25.07 -4.68
N LEU A 431 -3.01 -24.44 -3.50
CA LEU A 431 -2.03 -23.47 -3.02
C LEU A 431 -0.63 -24.10 -2.90
N GLN A 432 -0.53 -25.28 -2.28
CA GLN A 432 0.74 -26.01 -2.14
C GLN A 432 1.33 -26.41 -3.50
N LEU A 433 0.49 -26.82 -4.45
CA LEU A 433 0.93 -27.13 -5.81
C LEU A 433 1.45 -25.87 -6.52
N LEU A 434 0.73 -24.75 -6.46
CA LEU A 434 1.18 -23.49 -7.06
C LEU A 434 2.48 -23.00 -6.42
N LEU A 435 2.63 -23.12 -5.10
CA LEU A 435 3.85 -22.73 -4.40
C LEU A 435 5.05 -23.58 -4.84
N VAL A 436 4.88 -24.90 -5.00
CA VAL A 436 5.96 -25.76 -5.51
C VAL A 436 6.31 -25.43 -6.96
N LEU A 437 5.32 -25.11 -7.79
CA LEU A 437 5.52 -24.75 -9.19
C LEU A 437 6.12 -23.34 -9.37
N SER A 438 5.89 -22.43 -8.42
CA SER A 438 6.37 -21.05 -8.49
C SER A 438 7.90 -20.92 -8.45
N SER A 439 8.63 -22.00 -8.14
CA SER A 439 10.09 -22.03 -8.35
C SER A 439 10.46 -21.71 -9.80
N ASN A 440 9.59 -22.04 -10.76
CA ASN A 440 9.77 -21.76 -12.19
C ASN A 440 9.28 -20.34 -12.53
N GLU A 441 10.16 -19.53 -13.12
CA GLU A 441 9.87 -18.14 -13.47
C GLU A 441 8.57 -17.96 -14.30
N PRO A 442 8.32 -18.75 -15.37
CA PRO A 442 7.10 -18.61 -16.19
C PRO A 442 5.80 -18.78 -15.39
N VAL A 443 5.82 -19.58 -14.33
CA VAL A 443 4.66 -19.82 -13.46
C VAL A 443 4.30 -18.57 -12.69
N ARG A 444 5.31 -17.83 -12.20
CA ARG A 444 5.08 -16.60 -11.43
C ARG A 444 4.37 -15.54 -12.27
N TYR A 445 4.71 -15.44 -13.57
CA TYR A 445 3.97 -14.61 -14.52
C TYR A 445 2.55 -15.15 -14.78
N ALA A 446 2.41 -16.46 -14.94
CA ALA A 446 1.12 -17.08 -15.23
C ALA A 446 0.11 -16.91 -14.09
N ILE A 447 0.54 -17.06 -12.83
CA ILE A 447 -0.31 -16.89 -11.64
C ILE A 447 -0.99 -15.51 -11.62
N GLY A 448 -0.21 -14.45 -11.87
CA GLY A 448 -0.73 -13.08 -11.91
C GLY A 448 -1.68 -12.75 -13.07
N ARG A 449 -1.62 -13.55 -14.15
CA ARG A 449 -2.50 -13.40 -15.32
C ARG A 449 -3.84 -14.09 -15.15
N VAL A 450 -3.95 -15.07 -14.25
CA VAL A 450 -5.22 -15.75 -13.99
C VAL A 450 -6.15 -14.82 -13.23
N GLN A 451 -7.30 -14.50 -13.83
CA GLN A 451 -8.27 -13.58 -13.26
C GLN A 451 -8.74 -14.04 -11.88
N GLY A 452 -8.66 -13.14 -10.88
CA GLY A 452 -9.08 -13.41 -9.51
C GLY A 452 -8.11 -14.23 -8.67
N CYS A 453 -7.02 -14.76 -9.24
CA CYS A 453 -6.06 -15.58 -8.51
C CYS A 453 -5.41 -14.81 -7.35
N ILE A 454 -4.90 -13.60 -7.59
CA ILE A 454 -4.29 -12.76 -6.53
C ILE A 454 -5.30 -12.44 -5.41
N LEU A 455 -6.57 -12.16 -5.74
CA LEU A 455 -7.62 -11.92 -4.73
C LEU A 455 -7.85 -13.15 -3.84
N LEU A 456 -7.88 -14.34 -4.44
CA LEU A 456 -8.02 -15.60 -3.70
C LEU A 456 -6.82 -15.84 -2.79
N LEU A 457 -5.59 -15.57 -3.27
CA LEU A 457 -4.38 -15.67 -2.45
C LEU A 457 -4.40 -14.69 -1.27
N VAL A 458 -4.81 -13.43 -1.48
CA VAL A 458 -4.97 -12.45 -0.39
C VAL A 458 -6.05 -12.89 0.61
N THR A 459 -7.12 -13.52 0.13
CA THR A 459 -8.17 -14.08 1.00
C THR A 459 -7.61 -15.22 1.86
N LEU A 460 -6.81 -16.12 1.26
CA LEU A 460 -6.18 -17.25 1.97
C LEU A 460 -5.08 -16.79 2.94
N ALA A 461 -4.36 -15.71 2.62
CA ALA A 461 -3.37 -15.07 3.51
C ALA A 461 -4.00 -14.54 4.81
N ASN A 462 -5.30 -14.28 4.82
CA ASN A 462 -6.08 -13.85 6.00
C ASN A 462 -6.87 -15.01 6.64
N SER A 463 -6.59 -16.27 6.28
CA SER A 463 -7.30 -17.43 6.83
C SER A 463 -6.92 -17.76 8.27
N HIS A 464 -7.79 -18.48 8.99
CA HIS A 464 -7.51 -18.96 10.35
C HIS A 464 -6.56 -20.16 10.41
N ASP A 465 -6.34 -20.88 9.29
CA ASP A 465 -5.34 -21.95 9.22
C ASP A 465 -3.97 -21.30 8.99
N THR A 466 -3.11 -21.35 10.02
CA THR A 466 -1.77 -20.76 10.01
C THR A 466 -0.92 -21.26 8.83
N GLN A 467 -1.05 -22.53 8.45
CA GLN A 467 -0.29 -23.07 7.33
C GLN A 467 -0.78 -22.48 6.01
N VAL A 468 -2.10 -22.39 5.80
CA VAL A 468 -2.67 -21.80 4.58
C VAL A 468 -2.33 -20.31 4.48
N ALA A 469 -2.40 -19.58 5.58
CA ALA A 469 -2.02 -18.17 5.63
C ALA A 469 -0.54 -17.97 5.25
N ASN A 470 0.36 -18.77 5.83
CA ASN A 470 1.80 -18.70 5.54
C ASN A 470 2.11 -19.08 4.08
N ASP A 471 1.58 -20.21 3.59
CA ASP A 471 1.79 -20.68 2.21
C ASP A 471 1.28 -19.63 1.20
N ALA A 472 0.17 -18.93 1.52
CA ALA A 472 -0.39 -17.88 0.69
C ALA A 472 0.46 -16.60 0.70
N GLN A 473 0.96 -16.18 1.87
CA GLN A 473 1.87 -15.04 2.00
C GLN A 473 3.19 -15.29 1.26
N GLU A 474 3.77 -16.49 1.39
CA GLU A 474 4.97 -16.89 0.66
C GLU A 474 4.74 -16.84 -0.86
N LEU A 475 3.60 -17.36 -1.33
CA LEU A 475 3.27 -17.30 -2.76
C LEU A 475 3.05 -15.87 -3.25
N LEU A 476 2.38 -15.02 -2.46
CA LEU A 476 2.21 -13.59 -2.76
C LEU A 476 3.56 -12.87 -2.84
N GLU A 477 4.48 -13.15 -1.93
CA GLU A 477 5.85 -12.60 -1.95
C GLU A 477 6.58 -13.04 -3.23
N VAL A 478 6.52 -14.33 -3.59
CA VAL A 478 7.16 -14.86 -4.81
C VAL A 478 6.63 -14.19 -6.08
N VAL A 479 5.33 -13.87 -6.15
CA VAL A 479 4.72 -13.22 -7.33
C VAL A 479 4.78 -11.70 -7.28
N SER A 480 5.24 -11.09 -6.18
CA SER A 480 5.37 -9.64 -6.00
C SER A 480 6.46 -8.98 -6.86
N PHE A 481 7.32 -9.79 -7.50
CA PHE A 481 8.36 -9.30 -8.42
C PHE A 481 7.81 -8.54 -9.65
N LEU A 482 6.50 -8.64 -9.93
CA LEU A 482 5.80 -7.86 -10.95
C LEU A 482 4.95 -6.76 -10.33
N ASP A 483 5.20 -5.52 -10.74
CA ASP A 483 4.43 -4.34 -10.31
C ASP A 483 2.91 -4.51 -10.53
N GLN A 484 2.51 -5.20 -11.62
CA GLN A 484 1.11 -5.48 -11.92
C GLN A 484 0.46 -6.37 -10.86
N ASN A 485 1.20 -7.35 -10.33
CA ASN A 485 0.70 -8.25 -9.30
C ASN A 485 0.57 -7.50 -7.97
N VAL A 486 1.55 -6.67 -7.61
CA VAL A 486 1.47 -5.80 -6.44
C VAL A 486 0.28 -4.83 -6.54
N ALA A 487 0.02 -4.31 -7.74
CA ALA A 487 -1.13 -3.45 -7.97
C ALA A 487 -2.47 -4.21 -7.81
N GLN A 488 -2.53 -5.49 -8.17
CA GLN A 488 -3.70 -6.35 -7.89
C GLN A 488 -3.82 -6.68 -6.39
N MET A 489 -2.71 -6.92 -5.70
CA MET A 489 -2.68 -7.15 -4.25
C MET A 489 -3.25 -5.95 -3.49
N ALA A 490 -2.85 -4.73 -3.86
CA ALA A 490 -3.38 -3.51 -3.27
C ALA A 490 -4.90 -3.33 -3.53
N ARG A 491 -5.38 -3.67 -4.73
CA ARG A 491 -6.83 -3.70 -5.03
C ARG A 491 -7.60 -4.71 -4.17
N ALA A 492 -6.92 -5.74 -3.66
CA ALA A 492 -7.44 -6.70 -2.70
C ALA A 492 -7.18 -6.32 -1.23
N ASN A 493 -6.77 -5.07 -0.95
CA ASN A 493 -6.42 -4.52 0.36
C ASN A 493 -5.15 -5.09 1.01
N TYR A 494 -4.23 -5.66 0.22
CA TYR A 494 -2.91 -6.11 0.67
C TYR A 494 -1.85 -5.09 0.26
N PHE A 495 -1.53 -4.15 1.16
CA PHE A 495 -0.78 -2.93 0.82
C PHE A 495 0.72 -2.99 1.07
N GLU A 496 1.22 -3.94 1.88
CA GLU A 496 2.61 -3.96 2.33
C GLU A 496 3.64 -3.99 1.19
N PRO A 497 3.48 -4.85 0.15
CA PRO A 497 4.39 -4.84 -1.00
C PRO A 497 4.31 -3.54 -1.81
N LEU A 498 3.13 -2.92 -1.89
CA LEU A 498 2.94 -1.64 -2.57
C LEU A 498 3.71 -0.54 -1.84
N LEU A 499 3.61 -0.47 -0.52
CA LEU A 499 4.31 0.53 0.29
C LEU A 499 5.83 0.35 0.21
N HIS A 500 6.30 -0.90 0.19
CA HIS A 500 7.71 -1.20 -0.04
C HIS A 500 8.19 -0.64 -1.39
N LEU A 501 7.50 -0.95 -2.49
CA LEU A 501 7.86 -0.44 -3.82
C LEU A 501 7.72 1.09 -3.94
N LEU A 502 6.76 1.71 -3.25
CA LEU A 502 6.60 3.15 -3.24
C LEU A 502 7.78 3.87 -2.54
N ARG A 503 8.32 3.26 -1.47
CA ARG A 503 9.49 3.78 -0.73
C ARG A 503 10.81 3.57 -1.47
N SER A 504 11.11 2.32 -1.82
CA SER A 504 12.46 1.91 -2.24
C SER A 504 12.54 1.44 -3.70
N GLY A 505 11.39 1.31 -4.39
CA GLY A 505 11.33 0.81 -5.76
C GLY A 505 11.91 1.78 -6.80
N PRO A 506 12.19 1.28 -8.02
CA PRO A 506 12.63 2.13 -9.13
C PRO A 506 11.51 3.10 -9.54
N LYS A 507 11.88 4.19 -10.23
CA LYS A 507 10.95 5.28 -10.61
C LYS A 507 9.65 4.78 -11.27
N ASN A 508 9.76 3.82 -12.18
CA ASN A 508 8.60 3.25 -12.87
C ASN A 508 7.66 2.50 -11.91
N SER A 509 8.20 1.71 -10.98
CA SER A 509 7.41 0.99 -9.99
C SER A 509 6.73 1.96 -9.03
N LYS A 510 7.45 3.01 -8.55
CA LYS A 510 6.84 4.07 -7.73
C LYS A 510 5.66 4.74 -8.43
N MET A 511 5.78 5.01 -9.74
CA MET A 511 4.70 5.54 -10.56
C MET A 511 3.50 4.60 -10.64
N ILE A 512 3.71 3.30 -10.88
CA ILE A 512 2.62 2.32 -10.89
C ILE A 512 1.95 2.21 -9.52
N MET A 513 2.72 2.23 -8.43
CA MET A 513 2.19 2.15 -7.07
C MET A 513 1.36 3.38 -6.70
N ALA A 514 1.85 4.59 -7.00
CA ALA A 514 1.12 5.83 -6.81
C ALA A 514 -0.15 5.88 -7.68
N ALA A 515 -0.06 5.49 -8.96
CA ALA A 515 -1.21 5.38 -9.85
C ALA A 515 -2.26 4.40 -9.30
N THR A 516 -1.81 3.26 -8.78
CA THR A 516 -2.69 2.26 -8.17
C THR A 516 -3.42 2.81 -6.94
N LEU A 517 -2.72 3.48 -6.02
CA LEU A 517 -3.35 4.15 -4.87
C LEU A 517 -4.35 5.24 -5.29
N SER A 518 -4.11 5.89 -6.42
CA SER A 518 -5.01 6.92 -6.96
C SER A 518 -6.31 6.36 -7.54
N GLU A 519 -6.33 5.09 -7.92
CA GLU A 519 -7.47 4.43 -8.58
C GLU A 519 -8.29 3.53 -7.64
N ILE A 520 -7.68 3.03 -6.55
CA ILE A 520 -8.35 2.12 -5.63
C ILE A 520 -9.39 2.87 -4.79
N GLU A 521 -10.59 2.30 -4.68
CA GLU A 521 -11.58 2.73 -3.70
C GLU A 521 -11.16 2.28 -2.29
N LEU A 522 -10.71 3.25 -1.49
CA LEU A 522 -10.22 3.01 -0.13
C LEU A 522 -11.32 3.31 0.90
N THR A 523 -11.62 2.34 1.74
CA THR A 523 -12.45 2.56 2.94
C THR A 523 -11.70 3.44 3.96
N ASN A 524 -12.41 4.10 4.88
CA ASN A 524 -11.77 4.92 5.91
C ASN A 524 -10.76 4.12 6.76
N ASN A 525 -11.04 2.84 7.05
CA ASN A 525 -10.12 1.96 7.75
C ASN A 525 -8.84 1.69 6.95
N ASN A 526 -8.97 1.45 5.64
CA ASN A 526 -7.80 1.23 4.76
C ASN A 526 -6.94 2.49 4.68
N LYS A 527 -7.56 3.66 4.57
CA LYS A 527 -6.84 4.95 4.57
C LYS A 527 -6.06 5.15 5.87
N LEU A 528 -6.66 4.85 7.03
CA LEU A 528 -5.98 4.93 8.32
C LEU A 528 -4.84 3.91 8.45
N SER A 529 -5.00 2.68 7.93
CA SER A 529 -3.92 1.68 7.91
C SER A 529 -2.75 2.18 7.07
N LEU A 530 -3.00 2.59 5.82
CA LEU A 530 -1.98 3.14 4.93
C LEU A 530 -1.24 4.33 5.54
N TYR A 531 -1.96 5.20 6.25
CA TYR A 531 -1.35 6.28 7.01
C TYR A 531 -0.41 5.78 8.11
N LYS A 532 -0.88 4.86 8.98
CA LYS A 532 -0.07 4.26 10.05
C LYS A 532 1.16 3.54 9.51
N ASP A 533 1.00 2.90 8.36
CA ASP A 533 2.06 2.18 7.67
C ASP A 533 2.99 3.12 6.90
N GLY A 534 2.79 4.45 6.97
CA GLY A 534 3.70 5.50 6.51
C GLY A 534 3.67 5.77 5.00
N VAL A 535 2.48 5.87 4.40
CA VAL A 535 2.27 6.18 2.97
C VAL A 535 2.56 7.64 2.60
N LEU A 536 2.44 8.59 3.54
CA LEU A 536 2.47 10.02 3.23
C LEU A 536 3.84 10.52 2.77
N GLU A 537 4.90 10.16 3.48
CA GLU A 537 6.27 10.62 3.19
C GLU A 537 6.70 10.27 1.74
N PRO A 538 6.56 9.01 1.27
CA PRO A 538 6.84 8.68 -0.13
C PRO A 538 6.01 9.47 -1.13
N LEU A 539 4.73 9.73 -0.86
CA LEU A 539 3.88 10.49 -1.77
C LEU A 539 4.25 11.98 -1.83
N LEU A 540 4.65 12.56 -0.70
CA LEU A 540 5.11 13.96 -0.64
C LEU A 540 6.45 14.15 -1.35
N GLU A 541 7.39 13.20 -1.23
CA GLU A 541 8.64 13.21 -1.99
C GLU A 541 8.39 13.23 -3.51
N LEU A 542 7.36 12.52 -3.98
CA LEU A 542 7.01 12.46 -5.41
C LEU A 542 6.45 13.79 -5.95
N LEU A 543 5.97 14.70 -5.09
CA LEU A 543 5.54 16.05 -5.52
C LEU A 543 6.71 16.90 -6.03
N SER A 544 7.92 16.62 -5.53
CA SER A 544 9.16 17.31 -5.92
C SER A 544 9.87 16.69 -7.14
N ASP A 545 9.34 15.61 -7.73
CA ASP A 545 9.92 15.00 -8.94
C ASP A 545 9.91 15.97 -10.14
N THR A 546 10.75 15.77 -11.14
CA THR A 546 10.74 16.60 -12.36
C THR A 546 9.68 16.18 -13.38
N ASP A 547 9.16 14.96 -13.26
CA ASP A 547 8.17 14.36 -14.14
C ASP A 547 6.74 14.75 -13.76
N ILE A 548 6.02 15.37 -14.70
CA ILE A 548 4.66 15.85 -14.49
C ILE A 548 3.69 14.69 -14.23
N GLU A 549 3.85 13.54 -14.89
CA GLU A 549 2.95 12.41 -14.68
C GLU A 549 3.16 11.79 -13.30
N MET A 550 4.40 11.77 -12.80
CA MET A 550 4.72 11.34 -11.44
C MET A 550 4.03 12.23 -10.39
N LYS A 551 4.11 13.56 -10.56
CA LYS A 551 3.39 14.51 -9.71
C LYS A 551 1.89 14.29 -9.76
N LYS A 552 1.35 14.06 -10.96
CA LYS A 552 -0.09 13.90 -11.18
C LYS A 552 -0.66 12.67 -10.47
N VAL A 553 0.02 11.53 -10.55
CA VAL A 553 -0.42 10.33 -9.81
C VAL A 553 -0.22 10.48 -8.30
N ALA A 554 0.85 11.17 -7.85
CA ALA A 554 1.06 11.47 -6.44
C ALA A 554 -0.04 12.37 -5.87
N VAL A 555 -0.38 13.46 -6.57
CA VAL A 555 -1.49 14.36 -6.21
C VAL A 555 -2.80 13.59 -6.13
N ARG A 556 -3.13 12.74 -7.12
CA ARG A 556 -4.37 11.96 -7.07
C ARG A 556 -4.41 10.96 -5.92
N ALA A 557 -3.29 10.30 -5.62
CA ALA A 557 -3.19 9.40 -4.47
C ALA A 557 -3.39 10.17 -3.15
N LEU A 558 -2.77 11.35 -3.01
CA LEU A 558 -2.97 12.23 -1.85
C LEU A 558 -4.41 12.74 -1.76
N GLN A 559 -5.05 13.06 -2.88
CA GLN A 559 -6.46 13.45 -2.94
C GLN A 559 -7.37 12.33 -2.44
N ASN A 560 -7.12 11.08 -2.84
CA ASN A 560 -7.90 9.93 -2.38
C ASN A 560 -7.78 9.77 -0.85
N LEU A 561 -6.57 9.92 -0.31
CA LEU A 561 -6.31 9.83 1.13
C LEU A 561 -6.89 11.01 1.92
N SER A 562 -6.81 12.23 1.39
CA SER A 562 -7.20 13.48 2.10
C SER A 562 -8.71 13.64 2.30
N THR A 563 -9.53 12.85 1.61
CA THR A 563 -10.99 12.81 1.86
C THR A 563 -11.35 12.40 3.30
N LEU A 564 -10.42 11.79 4.04
CA LEU A 564 -10.57 11.51 5.47
C LEU A 564 -9.92 12.66 6.29
N PRO A 565 -10.68 13.46 7.08
CA PRO A 565 -10.18 14.65 7.77
C PRO A 565 -8.95 14.39 8.65
N GLU A 566 -8.90 13.26 9.35
CA GLU A 566 -7.80 12.88 10.23
C GLU A 566 -6.47 12.78 9.45
N ILE A 567 -6.50 12.28 8.21
CA ILE A 567 -5.31 12.21 7.35
C ILE A 567 -4.97 13.59 6.79
N GLY A 568 -5.97 14.39 6.40
CA GLY A 568 -5.75 15.78 5.98
C GLY A 568 -5.00 16.59 7.03
N LEU A 569 -5.36 16.45 8.31
CA LEU A 569 -4.69 17.08 9.43
C LEU A 569 -3.22 16.65 9.57
N GLN A 570 -2.93 15.36 9.33
CA GLN A 570 -1.58 14.81 9.39
C GLN A 570 -0.74 15.22 8.17
N MET A 571 -1.35 15.37 7.00
CA MET A 571 -0.71 15.95 5.82
C MET A 571 -0.27 17.39 6.10
N THR A 572 -1.11 18.19 6.75
CA THR A 572 -0.75 19.54 7.19
C THR A 572 0.46 19.52 8.12
N LYS A 573 0.46 18.64 9.15
CA LYS A 573 1.61 18.47 10.06
C LYS A 573 2.89 18.00 9.36
N ALA A 574 2.76 17.19 8.31
CA ALA A 574 3.87 16.73 7.49
C ALA A 574 4.41 17.80 6.52
N GLY A 575 3.88 19.02 6.55
CA GLY A 575 4.34 20.12 5.70
C GLY A 575 3.87 20.05 4.25
N ALA A 576 2.77 19.34 3.97
CA ALA A 576 2.26 19.15 2.60
C ALA A 576 1.76 20.46 1.94
N ILE A 577 1.37 21.47 2.73
CA ILE A 577 0.72 22.69 2.21
C ILE A 577 1.63 23.49 1.27
N SER A 578 2.88 23.75 1.65
CA SER A 578 3.79 24.55 0.81
C SER A 578 4.03 23.91 -0.57
N PRO A 579 4.41 22.61 -0.68
CA PRO A 579 4.55 21.94 -1.98
C PRO A 579 3.26 21.95 -2.81
N LEU A 580 2.09 21.83 -2.18
CA LEU A 580 0.80 21.87 -2.88
C LEU A 580 0.49 23.27 -3.42
N LEU A 581 0.71 24.31 -2.61
CA LEU A 581 0.50 25.69 -3.04
C LEU A 581 1.47 26.08 -4.16
N ASP A 582 2.74 25.66 -4.09
CA ASP A 582 3.69 25.87 -5.18
C ASP A 582 3.20 25.25 -6.49
N LEU A 583 2.69 24.01 -6.45
CA LEU A 583 2.10 23.35 -7.62
C LEU A 583 0.85 24.07 -8.14
N LEU A 584 0.06 24.67 -7.25
CA LEU A 584 -1.13 25.43 -7.63
C LEU A 584 -0.75 26.77 -8.31
N TYR A 585 0.26 27.47 -7.81
CA TYR A 585 0.66 28.80 -8.30
C TYR A 585 1.45 28.79 -9.60
N HIS A 586 2.23 27.74 -9.87
CA HIS A 586 3.04 27.66 -11.08
C HIS A 586 2.17 27.62 -12.35
N HIS A 587 2.00 28.81 -12.96
CA HIS A 587 1.28 29.07 -14.22
C HIS A 587 1.83 28.32 -15.45
N SER A 588 2.90 27.56 -15.31
CA SER A 588 3.65 26.88 -16.38
C SER A 588 3.36 25.37 -16.50
N LEU A 589 2.50 24.79 -15.67
CA LEU A 589 2.01 23.43 -15.91
C LEU A 589 0.79 23.50 -16.84
N SER A 590 0.98 23.13 -18.10
CA SER A 590 -0.01 23.07 -19.19
C SER A 590 -1.20 22.13 -18.95
N VAL A 591 -1.49 21.75 -17.69
CA VAL A 591 -2.42 20.68 -17.33
C VAL A 591 -3.43 21.18 -16.28
N PRO A 592 -4.53 21.82 -16.72
CA PRO A 592 -5.60 22.32 -15.83
C PRO A 592 -6.13 21.28 -14.83
N SER A 593 -6.17 20.00 -15.23
CA SER A 593 -6.64 18.92 -14.35
C SER A 593 -5.78 18.72 -13.10
N LEU A 594 -4.49 19.07 -13.15
CA LEU A 594 -3.60 18.93 -11.99
C LEU A 594 -3.87 20.05 -10.97
N GLN A 595 -4.04 21.28 -11.42
CA GLN A 595 -4.38 22.42 -10.57
C GLN A 595 -5.72 22.22 -9.87
N GLU A 596 -6.72 21.67 -10.58
CA GLU A 596 -8.00 21.29 -10.00
C GLU A 596 -7.85 20.28 -8.88
N GLN A 597 -7.10 19.20 -9.10
CA GLN A 597 -6.86 18.16 -8.09
C GLN A 597 -6.11 18.70 -6.86
N VAL A 598 -5.13 19.58 -7.07
CA VAL A 598 -4.41 20.26 -5.98
C VAL A 598 -5.36 21.17 -5.19
N ALA A 599 -6.21 21.94 -5.85
CA ALA A 599 -7.19 22.81 -5.19
C ALA A 599 -8.16 22.00 -4.31
N VAL A 600 -8.61 20.83 -4.78
CA VAL A 600 -9.46 19.92 -4.00
C VAL A 600 -8.72 19.37 -2.77
N ILE A 601 -7.43 19.08 -2.86
CA ILE A 601 -6.62 18.68 -1.70
C ILE A 601 -6.57 19.82 -0.68
N VAL A 602 -6.23 21.04 -1.10
CA VAL A 602 -6.18 22.22 -0.22
C VAL A 602 -7.52 22.42 0.48
N MET A 603 -8.63 22.25 -0.24
CA MET A 603 -9.98 22.27 0.32
C MET A 603 -10.21 21.19 1.38
N HIS A 604 -9.86 19.92 1.12
CA HIS A 604 -9.96 18.86 2.12
C HIS A 604 -9.14 19.17 3.38
N LEU A 605 -7.92 19.71 3.21
CA LEU A 605 -7.05 20.08 4.32
C LEU A 605 -7.63 21.25 5.13
N ALA A 606 -8.26 22.23 4.47
CA ALA A 606 -8.98 23.30 5.14
C ALA A 606 -10.20 22.78 5.89
N MET A 607 -11.00 21.89 5.30
CA MET A 607 -12.15 21.28 5.97
C MET A 607 -11.73 20.48 7.22
N ALA A 608 -10.59 19.81 7.18
CA ALA A 608 -10.03 19.10 8.34
C ALA A 608 -9.75 20.01 9.55
N THR A 609 -9.61 21.33 9.36
CA THR A 609 -9.41 22.29 10.45
C THR A 609 -10.68 22.65 11.23
N THR A 610 -11.86 22.15 10.79
CA THR A 610 -13.15 22.47 11.42
C THR A 610 -13.63 21.42 12.44
N GLY A 611 -12.97 20.25 12.53
CA GLY A 611 -13.37 19.15 13.41
C GLY A 611 -12.83 19.27 14.84
N GLU A 612 -13.43 18.51 15.78
CA GLU A 612 -13.05 18.52 17.21
C GLU A 612 -11.56 18.15 17.45
N GLU A 613 -10.96 17.33 16.59
CA GLU A 613 -9.53 16.96 16.69
C GLU A 613 -8.58 18.09 16.24
N ALA A 614 -9.07 19.09 15.51
CA ALA A 614 -8.27 20.20 15.00
C ALA A 614 -7.75 21.12 16.12
N ASP A 615 -8.45 21.16 17.26
CA ASP A 615 -8.04 21.95 18.44
C ASP A 615 -6.68 21.51 19.01
N GLN A 616 -6.22 20.30 18.67
CA GLN A 616 -4.90 19.80 19.06
C GLN A 616 -3.76 20.33 18.16
N VAL A 617 -4.05 20.90 17.00
CA VAL A 617 -3.03 21.22 15.98
C VAL A 617 -2.43 22.62 16.12
N GLN A 618 -3.03 23.48 16.95
CA GLN A 618 -2.45 24.75 17.41
C GLN A 618 -1.89 25.70 16.32
N ALA A 619 -2.22 25.51 15.04
CA ALA A 619 -1.77 26.38 13.95
C ALA A 619 -2.85 26.52 12.84
N PRO A 620 -3.02 27.72 12.26
CA PRO A 620 -3.80 27.93 11.04
C PRO A 620 -3.21 27.14 9.86
N LEU A 621 -4.05 26.80 8.88
CA LEU A 621 -3.57 26.14 7.66
C LEU A 621 -2.61 27.03 6.85
N ILE A 622 -2.94 28.32 6.76
CA ILE A 622 -2.19 29.35 6.05
C ILE A 622 -2.13 30.58 6.97
N GLU A 623 -0.94 30.96 7.41
CA GLU A 623 -0.75 32.11 8.30
C GLU A 623 -0.42 33.40 7.54
N SER A 624 0.33 33.27 6.44
CA SER A 624 0.87 34.39 5.68
C SER A 624 -0.23 35.15 4.94
N GLU A 625 -0.32 36.46 5.19
CA GLU A 625 -1.22 37.36 4.45
C GLU A 625 -0.94 37.35 2.95
N GLU A 626 0.34 37.22 2.56
CA GLU A 626 0.75 37.11 1.16
C GLU A 626 0.22 35.82 0.52
N GLU A 627 0.23 34.70 1.24
CA GLU A 627 -0.30 33.42 0.74
C GLU A 627 -1.83 33.44 0.66
N ILE A 628 -2.50 34.03 1.66
CA ILE A 628 -3.95 34.26 1.64
C ILE A 628 -4.34 35.08 0.40
N PHE A 629 -3.63 36.18 0.16
CA PHE A 629 -3.86 37.03 -1.01
C PHE A 629 -3.62 36.28 -2.32
N LYS A 630 -2.49 35.56 -2.44
CA LYS A 630 -2.16 34.77 -3.64
C LYS A 630 -3.22 33.70 -3.92
N LEU A 631 -3.60 32.91 -2.92
CA LEU A 631 -4.61 31.85 -3.05
C LEU A 631 -5.97 32.44 -3.45
N PHE A 632 -6.40 33.52 -2.78
CA PHE A 632 -7.67 34.17 -3.09
C PHE A 632 -7.67 34.79 -4.50
N SER A 633 -6.55 35.36 -4.95
CA SER A 633 -6.43 35.98 -6.27
C SER A 633 -6.68 35.01 -7.44
N LEU A 634 -6.42 33.70 -7.24
CA LEU A 634 -6.67 32.66 -8.24
C LEU A 634 -8.16 32.52 -8.59
N ILE A 635 -9.08 32.97 -7.74
CA ILE A 635 -10.52 32.96 -8.01
C ILE A 635 -10.83 33.67 -9.34
N ASN A 636 -10.14 34.78 -9.63
CA ASN A 636 -10.37 35.57 -10.84
C ASN A 636 -9.76 34.93 -12.09
N LEU A 637 -8.73 34.10 -11.94
CA LEU A 637 -7.93 33.54 -13.02
C LEU A 637 -8.30 32.10 -13.37
N ALA A 638 -8.94 31.38 -12.44
CA ALA A 638 -9.19 29.94 -12.57
C ALA A 638 -10.60 29.61 -13.07
N GLY A 639 -10.79 28.36 -13.50
CA GLY A 639 -12.09 27.80 -13.89
C GLY A 639 -13.03 27.54 -12.71
N PRO A 640 -14.30 27.15 -12.96
CA PRO A 640 -15.33 27.03 -11.91
C PRO A 640 -14.97 26.05 -10.78
N GLU A 641 -14.40 24.88 -11.10
CA GLU A 641 -14.06 23.86 -10.09
C GLU A 641 -12.99 24.32 -9.09
N ILE A 642 -11.96 25.02 -9.60
CA ILE A 642 -10.91 25.60 -8.76
C ILE A 642 -11.51 26.74 -7.90
N ARG A 643 -12.39 27.57 -8.45
CA ARG A 643 -13.07 28.63 -7.68
C ARG A 643 -13.87 28.04 -6.52
N ILE A 644 -14.65 26.98 -6.78
CA ILE A 644 -15.42 26.29 -5.74
C ILE A 644 -14.50 25.80 -4.63
N SER A 645 -13.42 25.09 -5.00
CA SER A 645 -12.46 24.54 -4.03
C SER A 645 -11.80 25.63 -3.18
N ILE A 646 -11.40 26.75 -3.79
CA ILE A 646 -10.80 27.88 -3.06
C ILE A 646 -11.81 28.54 -2.12
N LEU A 647 -13.04 28.81 -2.59
CA LEU A 647 -14.10 29.40 -1.77
C LEU A 647 -14.44 28.51 -0.58
N GLN A 648 -14.54 27.19 -0.78
CA GLN A 648 -14.77 26.22 0.28
C GLN A 648 -13.59 26.13 1.25
N SER A 649 -12.36 26.24 0.76
CA SER A 649 -11.17 26.32 1.61
C SER A 649 -11.25 27.52 2.55
N PHE A 650 -11.55 28.71 2.04
CA PHE A 650 -11.68 29.92 2.86
C PHE A 650 -12.89 29.89 3.78
N LEU A 651 -14.00 29.27 3.35
CA LEU A 651 -15.17 29.07 4.21
C LEU A 651 -14.82 28.21 5.42
N ALA A 652 -14.17 27.05 5.19
CA ALA A 652 -13.73 26.16 6.26
C ALA A 652 -12.72 26.83 7.20
N MET A 653 -11.69 27.49 6.66
CA MET A 653 -10.73 28.24 7.48
C MET A 653 -11.41 29.35 8.29
N SER A 654 -12.42 30.03 7.72
CA SER A 654 -13.20 31.05 8.42
C SER A 654 -14.10 30.48 9.51
N GLN A 655 -14.41 29.18 9.51
CA GLN A 655 -15.22 28.51 10.54
C GLN A 655 -14.37 27.79 11.60
N SER A 656 -13.04 27.72 11.41
CA SER A 656 -12.11 27.12 12.35
C SER A 656 -11.94 27.95 13.63
N SER A 657 -11.20 27.42 14.61
CA SER A 657 -10.80 28.14 15.83
C SER A 657 -9.97 29.41 15.57
N TYR A 658 -9.33 29.51 14.40
CA TYR A 658 -8.60 30.70 13.91
C TYR A 658 -9.43 31.58 12.97
N GLY A 659 -10.72 31.29 12.82
CA GLY A 659 -11.58 31.93 11.83
C GLY A 659 -11.63 33.45 11.93
N LEU A 660 -11.53 34.03 13.13
CA LEU A 660 -11.54 35.48 13.32
C LEU A 660 -10.36 36.18 12.61
N ASP A 661 -9.15 35.61 12.69
CA ASP A 661 -7.95 36.16 12.04
C ASP A 661 -8.08 36.08 10.52
N ILE A 662 -8.52 34.91 10.00
CA ILE A 662 -8.76 34.70 8.57
C ILE A 662 -9.82 35.67 8.03
N ARG A 663 -10.96 35.81 8.71
CA ARG A 663 -12.01 36.77 8.34
C ARG A 663 -11.49 38.20 8.32
N THR A 664 -10.64 38.57 9.28
CA THR A 664 -10.05 39.92 9.38
C THR A 664 -9.10 40.21 8.23
N LYS A 665 -8.18 39.29 7.93
CA LYS A 665 -7.25 39.41 6.80
C LYS A 665 -7.98 39.46 5.46
N LEU A 666 -8.99 38.59 5.25
CA LEU A 666 -9.79 38.62 4.02
C LEU A 666 -10.49 39.96 3.83
N ARG A 667 -11.07 40.55 4.88
CA ARG A 667 -11.71 41.87 4.81
C ARG A 667 -10.75 42.99 4.38
N GLN A 668 -9.48 42.91 4.79
CA GLN A 668 -8.45 43.91 4.42
C GLN A 668 -8.01 43.82 2.96
N LEU A 669 -8.22 42.68 2.29
CA LEU A 669 -7.71 42.40 0.93
C LEU A 669 -8.70 42.70 -0.21
N SER A 670 -9.67 43.61 -0.02
CA SER A 670 -10.76 43.92 -0.99
C SER A 670 -11.57 42.69 -1.45
N THR A 671 -11.54 41.59 -0.71
CA THR A 671 -12.17 40.30 -1.08
C THR A 671 -13.70 40.43 -1.23
N VAL A 672 -14.31 41.30 -0.43
CA VAL A 672 -15.75 41.60 -0.46
C VAL A 672 -16.19 42.00 -1.87
N GLN A 673 -15.41 42.84 -2.57
CA GLN A 673 -15.75 43.27 -3.92
C GLN A 673 -15.75 42.10 -4.92
N VAL A 674 -14.79 41.18 -4.80
CA VAL A 674 -14.72 39.97 -5.63
C VAL A 674 -15.91 39.06 -5.34
N LEU A 675 -16.25 38.85 -4.07
CA LEU A 675 -17.41 38.02 -3.69
C LEU A 675 -18.72 38.60 -4.21
N ILE A 676 -18.90 39.93 -4.16
CA ILE A 676 -20.07 40.60 -4.75
C ILE A 676 -20.16 40.31 -6.25
N GLN A 677 -19.05 40.43 -7.00
CA GLN A 677 -19.02 40.09 -8.43
C GLN A 677 -19.40 38.63 -8.70
N LEU A 678 -18.97 37.70 -7.84
CA LEU A 678 -19.35 36.29 -7.95
C LEU A 678 -20.82 36.04 -7.60
N CYS A 679 -21.40 36.83 -6.69
CA CYS A 679 -22.83 36.77 -6.36
C CYS A 679 -23.72 37.19 -7.54
N GLU A 680 -23.20 38.00 -8.48
CA GLU A 680 -23.91 38.43 -9.69
C GLU A 680 -23.98 37.36 -10.78
N LEU A 681 -23.25 36.25 -10.64
CA LEU A 681 -23.27 35.16 -11.60
C LEU A 681 -24.63 34.44 -11.63
N ASN A 682 -24.89 33.67 -12.70
CA ASN A 682 -26.08 32.82 -12.79
C ASN A 682 -26.07 31.71 -11.71
N LYS A 683 -27.23 31.07 -11.50
CA LYS A 683 -27.40 29.97 -10.52
C LYS A 683 -26.32 28.89 -10.71
N GLY A 684 -25.57 28.57 -9.66
CA GLY A 684 -24.53 27.54 -9.67
C GLY A 684 -23.66 27.52 -8.41
N ALA A 685 -22.88 26.44 -8.24
CA ALA A 685 -22.10 26.18 -7.02
C ALA A 685 -21.09 27.28 -6.66
N VAL A 686 -20.49 27.97 -7.66
CA VAL A 686 -19.60 29.11 -7.41
C VAL A 686 -20.32 30.22 -6.66
N ARG A 687 -21.56 30.52 -7.05
CA ARG A 687 -22.37 31.58 -6.44
C ARG A 687 -22.77 31.21 -5.01
N THR A 688 -23.27 29.99 -4.79
CA THR A 688 -23.62 29.48 -3.45
C THR A 688 -22.43 29.63 -2.49
N ASN A 689 -21.25 29.14 -2.86
CA ASN A 689 -20.06 29.23 -2.00
C ASN A 689 -19.59 30.67 -1.79
N ALA A 690 -19.73 31.55 -2.80
CA ALA A 690 -19.39 32.97 -2.65
C ALA A 690 -20.33 33.69 -1.67
N VAL A 691 -21.64 33.42 -1.75
CA VAL A 691 -22.64 33.97 -0.81
C VAL A 691 -22.39 33.47 0.61
N MET A 692 -22.07 32.19 0.78
CA MET A 692 -21.74 31.62 2.10
C MET A 692 -20.48 32.24 2.70
N LEU A 693 -19.40 32.35 1.93
CA LEU A 693 -18.17 33.00 2.41
C LEU A 693 -18.42 34.48 2.73
N PHE A 694 -19.19 35.19 1.91
CA PHE A 694 -19.56 36.57 2.18
C PHE A 694 -20.37 36.69 3.49
N CYS A 695 -21.32 35.80 3.73
CA CYS A 695 -22.05 35.73 5.00
C CYS A 695 -21.11 35.51 6.19
N CYS A 696 -20.14 34.61 6.09
CA CYS A 696 -19.18 34.42 7.18
C CYS A 696 -18.33 35.68 7.43
N LEU A 697 -17.94 36.41 6.38
CA LEU A 697 -17.16 37.64 6.57
C LEU A 697 -17.94 38.72 7.32
N THR A 698 -19.27 38.75 7.24
CA THR A 698 -20.10 39.78 7.90
C THR A 698 -20.34 39.53 9.40
N GLU A 699 -20.10 38.32 9.93
CA GLU A 699 -20.44 37.95 11.32
C GLU A 699 -19.79 38.85 12.39
N ASP A 700 -18.50 39.19 12.23
CA ASP A 700 -17.73 40.02 13.20
C ASP A 700 -17.08 41.25 12.56
N GLY A 701 -17.55 41.69 11.39
CA GLY A 701 -16.91 42.81 10.72
C GLY A 701 -17.27 44.16 11.35
N GLU A 702 -16.29 45.06 11.39
CA GLU A 702 -16.50 46.44 11.83
C GLU A 702 -17.38 47.20 10.84
N HIS A 703 -18.08 48.22 11.33
CA HIS A 703 -19.06 48.96 10.52
C HIS A 703 -18.44 49.62 9.28
N ASP A 704 -17.21 50.13 9.37
CA ASP A 704 -16.58 50.89 8.29
C ASP A 704 -16.07 50.00 7.15
N THR A 705 -15.76 48.73 7.42
CA THR A 705 -15.11 47.83 6.45
C THR A 705 -15.99 47.44 5.26
N PHE A 706 -17.32 47.50 5.43
CA PHE A 706 -18.28 47.10 4.38
C PHE A 706 -18.91 48.28 3.65
N LEU A 707 -18.98 49.46 4.28
CA LEU A 707 -19.63 50.63 3.70
C LEU A 707 -18.95 51.12 2.41
N GLU A 708 -17.64 50.85 2.25
CA GLU A 708 -16.89 51.19 1.04
C GLU A 708 -17.15 50.26 -0.15
N HIS A 709 -17.71 49.06 0.10
CA HIS A 709 -17.82 48.00 -0.91
C HIS A 709 -19.26 47.55 -1.21
N VAL A 710 -20.20 47.81 -0.30
CA VAL A 710 -21.61 47.45 -0.45
C VAL A 710 -22.37 48.66 -0.99
N ASP A 711 -22.82 48.56 -2.24
CA ASP A 711 -23.65 49.58 -2.91
C ASP A 711 -25.11 49.11 -3.11
N GLU A 712 -25.95 49.97 -3.67
CA GLU A 712 -27.35 49.67 -3.97
C GLU A 712 -27.49 48.45 -4.92
N LYS A 713 -26.53 48.25 -5.83
CA LYS A 713 -26.52 47.11 -6.76
C LYS A 713 -26.28 45.81 -6.01
N CYS A 714 -25.33 45.77 -5.10
CA CYS A 714 -25.07 44.62 -4.21
C CYS A 714 -26.34 44.22 -3.45
N ILE A 715 -27.03 45.19 -2.83
CA ILE A 715 -28.28 44.94 -2.11
C ILE A 715 -29.34 44.30 -3.02
N LYS A 716 -29.53 44.83 -4.23
CA LYS A 716 -30.45 44.25 -5.22
C LYS A 716 -30.06 42.83 -5.62
N THR A 717 -28.76 42.54 -5.76
CA THR A 717 -28.25 41.21 -6.07
C THR A 717 -28.57 40.21 -4.95
N ILE A 718 -28.27 40.55 -3.68
CA ILE A 718 -28.54 39.69 -2.52
C ILE A 718 -30.05 39.44 -2.35
N LEU A 719 -30.88 40.47 -2.50
CA LEU A 719 -32.34 40.31 -2.48
C LEU A 719 -32.87 39.48 -3.65
N GLY A 720 -32.26 39.63 -4.83
CA GLY A 720 -32.54 38.80 -6.00
C GLY A 720 -32.27 37.32 -5.75
N ILE A 721 -31.20 36.99 -5.03
CA ILE A 721 -30.87 35.62 -4.61
C ILE A 721 -31.96 35.06 -3.70
N ILE A 722 -32.37 35.79 -2.66
CA ILE A 722 -33.44 35.36 -1.73
C ILE A 722 -34.76 35.09 -2.48
N LYS A 723 -35.08 35.92 -3.48
CA LYS A 723 -36.33 35.80 -4.25
C LYS A 723 -36.32 34.67 -5.27
N THR A 724 -35.17 34.39 -5.87
CA THR A 724 -35.08 33.54 -7.07
C THR A 724 -34.38 32.20 -6.85
N SER A 725 -33.61 32.03 -5.77
CA SER A 725 -32.90 30.78 -5.51
C SER A 725 -33.82 29.66 -5.01
N ASP A 726 -33.46 28.43 -5.37
CA ASP A 726 -34.11 27.21 -4.89
C ASP A 726 -33.23 26.47 -3.87
N ASP A 727 -32.01 26.97 -3.63
CA ASP A 727 -31.04 26.41 -2.69
C ASP A 727 -31.23 27.03 -1.29
N PRO A 728 -31.61 26.24 -0.27
CA PRO A 728 -31.87 26.76 1.07
C PRO A 728 -30.61 27.35 1.72
N GLU A 729 -29.41 26.83 1.44
CA GLU A 729 -28.17 27.34 2.04
C GLU A 729 -27.85 28.73 1.50
N GLU A 730 -28.06 28.93 0.20
CA GLU A 730 -27.88 30.20 -0.47
C GLU A 730 -28.86 31.27 0.08
N ILE A 731 -30.13 30.91 0.31
CA ILE A 731 -31.13 31.80 0.89
C ILE A 731 -30.77 32.18 2.34
N VAL A 732 -30.38 31.20 3.16
CA VAL A 732 -30.00 31.42 4.56
C VAL A 732 -28.80 32.33 4.67
N ALA A 733 -27.77 32.10 3.85
CA ALA A 733 -26.58 32.93 3.80
C ALA A 733 -26.89 34.35 3.30
N ALA A 734 -27.70 34.50 2.26
CA ALA A 734 -28.12 35.82 1.77
C ALA A 734 -28.89 36.64 2.82
N LEU A 735 -29.79 36.00 3.58
CA LEU A 735 -30.46 36.64 4.72
C LEU A 735 -29.47 36.97 5.85
N GLY A 736 -28.49 36.09 6.08
CA GLY A 736 -27.43 36.30 7.08
C GLY A 736 -26.57 37.52 6.76
N ILE A 737 -26.19 37.70 5.49
CA ILE A 737 -25.51 38.91 5.02
C ILE A 737 -26.32 40.14 5.40
N ILE A 738 -27.60 40.21 5.01
CA ILE A 738 -28.44 41.39 5.31
C ILE A 738 -28.56 41.62 6.82
N SER A 739 -28.76 40.57 7.61
CA SER A 739 -28.87 40.66 9.07
C SER A 739 -27.64 41.25 9.75
N ASN A 740 -26.46 40.91 9.23
CA ASN A 740 -25.16 41.27 9.82
C ASN A 740 -24.61 42.61 9.29
N LEU A 741 -25.13 43.12 8.17
CA LEU A 741 -24.69 44.41 7.62
C LEU A 741 -24.89 45.57 8.62
N PRO A 742 -24.07 46.63 8.52
CA PRO A 742 -24.21 47.82 9.35
C PRO A 742 -25.61 48.43 9.25
N LYS A 743 -26.20 48.80 10.39
CA LYS A 743 -27.54 49.39 10.46
C LYS A 743 -27.51 50.90 10.20
N ASP A 744 -26.78 51.27 9.16
CA ASP A 744 -26.65 52.65 8.70
C ASP A 744 -27.94 53.10 7.98
N THR A 745 -28.16 54.42 7.97
CA THR A 745 -29.34 55.05 7.36
C THR A 745 -29.36 54.86 5.84
N GLN A 746 -28.23 55.03 5.14
CA GLN A 746 -28.18 54.90 3.69
C GLN A 746 -28.42 53.45 3.25
N LEU A 747 -27.78 52.49 3.91
CA LEU A 747 -27.94 51.08 3.61
C LEU A 747 -29.38 50.60 3.86
N SER A 748 -29.97 51.02 4.98
CA SER A 748 -31.36 50.66 5.31
C SER A 748 -32.36 51.30 4.34
N GLN A 749 -32.07 52.50 3.83
CA GLN A 749 -32.85 53.13 2.76
C GLN A 749 -32.77 52.34 1.45
N TRP A 750 -31.57 51.90 1.03
CA TRP A 750 -31.43 51.04 -0.16
C TRP A 750 -32.19 49.72 -0.05
N LEU A 751 -32.16 49.08 1.13
CA LEU A 751 -32.96 47.88 1.40
C LEU A 751 -34.46 48.16 1.27
N LEU A 752 -34.93 49.30 1.80
CA LEU A 752 -36.34 49.69 1.71
C LEU A 752 -36.76 49.93 0.26
N ASP A 753 -35.98 50.70 -0.50
CA ASP A 753 -36.26 51.04 -1.89
C ASP A 753 -36.21 49.82 -2.83
N ALA A 754 -35.38 48.82 -2.49
CA ALA A 754 -35.32 47.55 -3.20
C ALA A 754 -36.45 46.56 -2.82
N GLY A 755 -37.37 46.93 -1.93
CA GLY A 755 -38.51 46.10 -1.53
C GLY A 755 -38.14 44.94 -0.59
N ALA A 756 -37.04 45.06 0.16
CA ALA A 756 -36.54 43.99 1.03
C ALA A 756 -37.58 43.52 2.06
N LEU A 757 -38.42 44.42 2.58
CA LEU A 757 -39.43 44.11 3.59
C LEU A 757 -40.39 43.01 3.13
N GLU A 758 -40.93 43.11 1.91
CA GLU A 758 -41.85 42.12 1.34
C GLU A 758 -41.12 40.80 1.04
N ILE A 759 -39.89 40.88 0.53
CA ILE A 759 -39.06 39.71 0.20
C ILE A 759 -38.76 38.91 1.48
N ILE A 760 -38.31 39.57 2.55
CA ILE A 760 -38.02 38.94 3.84
C ILE A 760 -39.30 38.34 4.43
N ILE A 761 -40.44 39.04 4.37
CA ILE A 761 -41.71 38.49 4.88
C ILE A 761 -42.16 37.25 4.10
N CYS A 762 -41.97 37.23 2.79
CA CYS A 762 -42.29 36.07 1.95
C CYS A 762 -41.43 34.85 2.30
N SER A 763 -40.18 35.05 2.75
CA SER A 763 -39.29 33.95 3.18
C SER A 763 -39.88 33.15 4.35
N PHE A 764 -40.73 33.75 5.20
CA PHE A 764 -41.42 33.05 6.29
C PHE A 764 -42.52 32.08 5.83
N LYS A 765 -43.06 32.25 4.61
CA LYS A 765 -44.18 31.43 4.08
C LYS A 765 -43.69 30.17 3.37
N ASN A 766 -42.45 30.16 2.86
CA ASN A 766 -41.87 29.06 2.09
C ASN A 766 -41.20 27.97 2.97
N GLY A 767 -41.57 27.88 4.26
CA GLY A 767 -40.94 27.01 5.26
C GLY A 767 -41.21 25.51 5.07
N THR A 768 -40.72 24.91 3.99
CA THR A 768 -40.55 23.46 3.81
C THR A 768 -39.06 23.10 3.84
N ILE A 769 -38.36 23.49 4.90
CA ILE A 769 -36.92 23.25 5.09
C ILE A 769 -36.70 22.51 6.41
N SER A 770 -35.70 21.62 6.45
CA SER A 770 -35.33 20.74 7.58
C SER A 770 -35.28 21.48 8.93
N THR A 771 -35.56 20.77 10.03
CA THR A 771 -35.84 21.36 11.36
C THR A 771 -34.69 22.21 11.94
N SER A 772 -33.42 21.96 11.57
CA SER A 772 -32.27 22.76 12.03
C SER A 772 -32.04 24.02 11.17
N GLN A 773 -32.04 23.87 9.83
CA GLN A 773 -31.84 24.98 8.90
C GLN A 773 -33.00 25.99 8.94
N ASN A 774 -34.21 25.53 9.22
CA ASN A 774 -35.37 26.40 9.41
C ASN A 774 -35.18 27.36 10.60
N GLY A 775 -34.47 26.94 11.66
CA GLY A 775 -34.18 27.79 12.82
C GLY A 775 -33.24 28.95 12.49
N LEU A 776 -32.17 28.68 11.74
CA LEU A 776 -31.19 29.70 11.32
C LEU A 776 -31.77 30.63 10.25
N LEU A 777 -32.54 30.10 9.29
CA LEU A 777 -33.26 30.89 8.30
C LEU A 777 -34.15 31.93 8.98
N LEU A 778 -34.96 31.51 9.94
CA LEU A 778 -35.85 32.40 10.68
C LEU A 778 -35.08 33.42 11.51
N ALA A 779 -33.99 33.03 12.17
CA ALA A 779 -33.15 33.96 12.89
C ALA A 779 -32.57 35.03 11.96
N ASN A 780 -31.96 34.65 10.83
CA ASN A 780 -31.39 35.60 9.87
C ASN A 780 -32.46 36.52 9.26
N ALA A 781 -33.63 35.98 8.91
CA ALA A 781 -34.74 36.80 8.40
C ALA A 781 -35.24 37.81 9.44
N VAL A 782 -35.41 37.41 10.70
CA VAL A 782 -35.80 38.34 11.78
C VAL A 782 -34.68 39.34 12.08
N GLY A 783 -33.42 38.91 12.01
CA GLY A 783 -32.25 39.78 12.14
C GLY A 783 -32.22 40.86 11.06
N ALA A 784 -32.49 40.51 9.81
CA ALA A 784 -32.59 41.43 8.68
C ALA A 784 -33.71 42.46 8.85
N LEU A 785 -34.84 42.10 9.49
CA LEU A 785 -35.92 43.06 9.77
C LEU A 785 -35.49 44.20 10.69
N ARG A 786 -34.41 44.04 11.46
CA ARG A 786 -33.90 45.08 12.37
C ARG A 786 -33.47 46.38 11.65
N HIS A 787 -33.23 46.33 10.34
CA HIS A 787 -32.98 47.52 9.53
C HIS A 787 -34.21 48.44 9.42
N PHE A 788 -35.41 47.90 9.59
CA PHE A 788 -36.67 48.66 9.49
C PHE A 788 -37.31 48.96 10.84
N THR A 789 -36.70 48.51 11.94
CA THR A 789 -37.25 48.70 13.29
C THR A 789 -36.56 49.79 14.09
N ALA A 790 -35.53 50.45 13.55
CA ALA A 790 -34.77 51.49 14.25
C ALA A 790 -35.65 52.69 14.70
N PRO A 791 -35.56 53.16 15.96
CA PRO A 791 -36.43 54.22 16.48
C PRO A 791 -36.25 55.58 15.79
N MET A 792 -35.05 55.83 15.24
CA MET A 792 -34.71 57.09 14.57
C MET A 792 -35.50 57.30 13.27
N HIS A 793 -36.08 56.24 12.69
CA HIS A 793 -36.76 56.25 11.39
C HIS A 793 -38.21 55.77 11.51
N GLN A 794 -39.06 56.59 12.12
CA GLN A 794 -40.46 56.25 12.41
C GLN A 794 -41.29 55.92 11.16
N GLU A 795 -40.99 56.52 10.01
CA GLU A 795 -41.67 56.20 8.75
C GLU A 795 -41.41 54.76 8.31
N TRP A 796 -40.19 54.25 8.52
CA TRP A 796 -39.84 52.87 8.17
C TRP A 796 -40.46 51.88 9.15
N GLN A 797 -40.45 52.23 10.45
CA GLN A 797 -41.17 51.47 11.47
C GLN A 797 -42.66 51.36 11.11
N LYS A 798 -43.29 52.45 10.65
CA LYS A 798 -44.69 52.46 10.23
C LYS A 798 -44.93 51.51 9.06
N LYS A 799 -44.10 51.58 8.00
CA LYS A 799 -44.17 50.65 6.86
C LYS A 799 -44.00 49.18 7.30
N ALA A 800 -43.05 48.91 8.21
CA ALA A 800 -42.85 47.57 8.75
C ALA A 800 -44.05 47.08 9.57
N ALA A 801 -44.65 47.95 10.38
CA ALA A 801 -45.84 47.63 11.16
C ALA A 801 -47.06 47.37 10.27
N GLU A 802 -47.30 48.19 9.26
CA GLU A 802 -48.36 48.02 8.24
C GLU A 802 -48.18 46.73 7.43
N ALA A 803 -46.93 46.30 7.19
CA ALA A 803 -46.62 45.00 6.57
C ALA A 803 -46.83 43.80 7.53
N GLY A 804 -47.27 44.03 8.77
CA GLY A 804 -47.57 43.00 9.75
C GLY A 804 -46.37 42.46 10.52
N VAL A 805 -45.20 43.11 10.46
CA VAL A 805 -43.95 42.62 11.09
C VAL A 805 -44.14 42.38 12.59
N ILE A 806 -44.79 43.30 13.32
CA ILE A 806 -44.97 43.19 14.78
C ILE A 806 -45.67 41.88 15.17
N SER A 807 -46.71 41.48 14.43
CA SER A 807 -47.42 40.23 14.67
C SER A 807 -46.53 39.00 14.46
N VAL A 808 -45.66 39.05 13.45
CA VAL A 808 -44.69 37.98 13.14
C VAL A 808 -43.64 37.87 14.24
N LEU A 809 -43.12 38.99 14.74
CA LEU A 809 -42.15 39.03 15.85
C LEU A 809 -42.75 38.43 17.13
N VAL A 810 -43.98 38.81 17.49
CA VAL A 810 -44.67 38.27 18.68
C VAL A 810 -44.89 36.77 18.57
N ARG A 811 -45.26 36.26 17.39
CA ARG A 811 -45.36 34.81 17.14
C ARG A 811 -44.01 34.11 17.37
N PHE A 812 -42.91 34.66 16.87
CA PHE A 812 -41.58 34.07 17.04
C PHE A 812 -41.01 34.17 18.45
N LEU A 813 -41.47 35.11 19.30
CA LEU A 813 -41.16 35.06 20.72
C LEU A 813 -41.66 33.77 21.39
N VAL A 814 -42.78 33.21 20.91
CA VAL A 814 -43.38 31.98 21.44
C VAL A 814 -42.73 30.74 20.84
N SER A 815 -42.58 30.69 19.51
CA SER A 815 -42.22 29.47 18.77
C SER A 815 -40.81 29.45 18.16
N GLY A 816 -40.04 30.54 18.24
CA GLY A 816 -38.72 30.67 17.62
C GLY A 816 -37.59 29.98 18.38
N THR A 817 -36.42 29.86 17.74
CA THR A 817 -35.17 29.46 18.41
C THR A 817 -34.67 30.55 19.36
N ALA A 818 -33.66 30.26 20.18
CA ALA A 818 -33.01 31.25 21.06
C ALA A 818 -32.65 32.55 20.31
N LEU A 819 -31.92 32.43 19.21
CA LEU A 819 -31.48 33.57 18.40
C LEU A 819 -32.66 34.29 17.73
N THR A 820 -33.66 33.56 17.23
CA THR A 820 -34.88 34.17 16.67
C THR A 820 -35.64 34.97 17.73
N LYS A 821 -35.77 34.43 18.95
CA LYS A 821 -36.43 35.12 20.07
C LYS A 821 -35.66 36.37 20.49
N GLN A 822 -34.33 36.29 20.55
CA GLN A 822 -33.47 37.42 20.84
C GLN A 822 -33.69 38.55 19.83
N TYR A 823 -33.56 38.27 18.52
CA TYR A 823 -33.77 39.30 17.50
C TYR A 823 -35.20 39.84 17.48
N ALA A 824 -36.20 38.98 17.70
CA ALA A 824 -37.59 39.41 17.78
C ALA A 824 -37.83 40.38 18.94
N ALA A 825 -37.28 40.08 20.12
CA ALA A 825 -37.38 40.94 21.30
C ALA A 825 -36.63 42.27 21.08
N MET A 826 -35.44 42.24 20.45
CA MET A 826 -34.70 43.46 20.09
C MET A 826 -35.50 44.36 19.14
N SER A 827 -36.15 43.81 18.12
CA SER A 827 -37.00 44.59 17.22
C SER A 827 -38.22 45.16 17.92
N LEU A 828 -38.88 44.39 18.79
CA LEU A 828 -40.03 44.85 19.58
C LEU A 828 -39.65 45.96 20.57
N LYS A 829 -38.47 45.87 21.19
CA LYS A 829 -37.90 46.95 22.00
C LYS A 829 -37.83 48.25 21.17
N GLN A 830 -37.21 48.19 19.99
CA GLN A 830 -37.02 49.38 19.15
C GLN A 830 -38.35 49.99 18.67
N PHE A 831 -39.35 49.17 18.38
CA PHE A 831 -40.71 49.64 18.14
C PHE A 831 -41.32 50.35 19.35
N SER A 832 -41.20 49.75 20.54
CA SER A 832 -41.77 50.27 21.78
C SER A 832 -41.12 51.58 22.24
N GLU A 833 -39.84 51.80 21.93
CA GLU A 833 -39.14 53.06 22.19
C GLU A 833 -39.82 54.26 21.50
N SER A 834 -40.41 54.06 20.31
CA SER A 834 -41.15 55.10 19.58
C SER A 834 -42.61 55.25 20.02
N SER A 835 -43.15 54.34 20.85
CA SER A 835 -44.59 54.30 21.15
C SER A 835 -45.11 55.54 21.88
N SER A 836 -44.32 56.15 22.77
CA SER A 836 -44.75 57.36 23.50
C SER A 836 -45.00 58.54 22.57
N SER A 837 -44.05 58.80 21.67
CA SER A 837 -44.13 59.94 20.75
C SER A 837 -45.22 59.76 19.70
N LEU A 838 -45.63 58.52 19.42
CA LEU A 838 -46.62 58.18 18.40
C LEU A 838 -48.03 57.93 18.95
N SER A 839 -48.17 57.79 20.27
CA SER A 839 -49.48 57.67 20.92
C SER A 839 -50.26 58.97 20.78
N GLN A 840 -51.50 58.91 20.26
CA GLN A 840 -52.30 60.11 20.05
C GLN A 840 -52.86 60.61 21.39
N PRO A 841 -52.60 61.87 21.77
CA PRO A 841 -53.21 62.44 22.97
C PRO A 841 -54.71 62.64 22.71
N ILE A 842 -55.53 62.26 23.70
CA ILE A 842 -56.96 62.51 23.63
C ILE A 842 -57.19 63.99 23.89
N GLU A 843 -57.65 64.73 22.88
CA GLU A 843 -58.16 66.09 23.09
C GLU A 843 -59.35 66.03 24.06
N LYS A 844 -59.20 66.65 25.23
CA LYS A 844 -60.33 66.87 26.14
C LYS A 844 -61.35 67.77 25.44
N LYS A 845 -62.34 67.19 24.76
CA LYS A 845 -63.46 67.95 24.21
C LYS A 845 -64.17 68.68 25.35
N GLY A 846 -64.25 70.00 25.22
CA GLY A 846 -64.98 70.87 26.14
C GLY A 846 -66.46 70.49 26.24
N LEU A 847 -67.06 70.87 27.37
CA LEU A 847 -68.32 70.43 27.99
C LEU A 847 -69.63 70.34 27.15
N PHE A 848 -69.64 70.41 25.82
CA PHE A 848 -70.87 70.35 25.02
C PHE A 848 -70.71 69.57 23.71
N ALA A 849 -70.93 68.24 23.75
CA ALA A 849 -71.36 67.46 22.58
C ALA A 849 -71.97 66.11 23.04
N CYS A 850 -73.31 66.05 23.06
CA CYS A 850 -74.07 64.81 23.10
C CYS A 850 -74.18 64.24 21.69
N CYS A 851 -73.68 63.01 21.46
CA CYS A 851 -74.25 61.94 20.61
C CYS A 851 -73.16 60.96 20.10
N PHE A 852 -73.31 59.69 20.48
CA PHE A 852 -72.76 58.44 19.93
C PHE A 852 -71.30 58.39 19.45
N THR A 853 -70.38 58.02 20.34
CA THR A 853 -69.19 57.19 20.02
C THR A 853 -68.93 56.22 21.18
N SER A 854 -68.47 55.00 20.88
CA SER A 854 -68.03 53.99 21.87
C SER A 854 -66.91 54.55 22.77
N PRO A 855 -66.78 54.10 24.03
CA PRO A 855 -65.68 54.55 24.88
C PRO A 855 -64.34 54.13 24.26
N GLU A 856 -63.58 55.09 23.76
CA GLU A 856 -62.20 54.86 23.32
C GLU A 856 -61.39 54.45 24.56
N THR A 857 -60.99 53.18 24.62
CA THR A 857 -60.19 52.65 25.72
C THR A 857 -58.76 53.16 25.58
N CYS A 858 -58.36 54.07 26.47
CA CYS A 858 -56.99 54.58 26.51
C CYS A 858 -56.01 53.43 26.80
N CYS A 859 -54.83 53.48 26.18
CA CYS A 859 -53.74 52.57 26.54
C CYS A 859 -53.38 52.76 28.02
N PRO A 860 -53.34 51.68 28.84
CA PRO A 860 -53.07 51.81 30.26
C PRO A 860 -51.63 52.24 30.58
N VAL A 861 -50.70 52.16 29.61
CA VAL A 861 -49.30 52.60 29.76
C VAL A 861 -49.08 54.00 29.19
N HIS A 862 -49.47 54.22 27.93
CA HIS A 862 -49.21 55.47 27.19
C HIS A 862 -50.28 56.55 27.40
N LEU A 863 -51.42 56.21 28.00
CA LEU A 863 -52.52 57.13 28.34
C LEU A 863 -53.13 57.88 27.14
N GLY A 864 -52.88 57.39 25.92
CA GLY A 864 -53.45 57.88 24.67
C GLY A 864 -54.03 56.74 23.82
N ILE A 865 -54.45 57.06 22.60
CA ILE A 865 -54.92 56.05 21.63
C ILE A 865 -53.69 55.35 21.05
N CYS A 866 -53.64 54.04 21.26
CA CYS A 866 -52.60 53.19 20.74
C CYS A 866 -53.18 52.16 19.77
N SER A 867 -52.40 51.83 18.76
CA SER A 867 -52.60 50.65 17.93
C SER A 867 -51.26 49.98 17.61
N VAL A 868 -51.33 48.77 17.06
CA VAL A 868 -50.15 48.03 16.58
C VAL A 868 -49.47 48.77 15.42
N GLU A 869 -50.23 49.31 14.46
CA GLU A 869 -49.69 49.91 13.24
C GLU A 869 -49.29 51.39 13.40
N SER A 870 -50.02 52.14 14.22
CA SER A 870 -49.80 53.60 14.37
C SER A 870 -48.85 53.99 15.49
N SER A 871 -48.79 53.18 16.56
CA SER A 871 -48.02 53.51 17.77
C SER A 871 -47.13 52.36 18.26
N PHE A 872 -47.14 51.22 17.56
CA PHE A 872 -46.32 50.04 17.87
C PHE A 872 -46.48 49.49 19.30
N CYS A 873 -47.64 49.71 19.91
CA CYS A 873 -47.83 49.43 21.34
C CYS A 873 -47.75 47.93 21.63
N LEU A 874 -46.83 47.54 22.52
CA LEU A 874 -46.62 46.14 22.92
C LEU A 874 -47.85 45.48 23.56
N LEU A 875 -48.73 46.26 24.20
CA LEU A 875 -49.96 45.75 24.81
C LEU A 875 -50.98 45.37 23.75
N GLU A 876 -51.24 46.28 22.80
CA GLU A 876 -52.15 46.03 21.67
C GLU A 876 -51.64 44.87 20.80
N ALA A 877 -50.32 44.72 20.69
CA ALA A 877 -49.68 43.62 19.98
C ALA A 877 -49.73 42.28 20.73
N ASN A 878 -50.24 42.21 21.97
CA ASN A 878 -50.20 41.05 22.85
C ASN A 878 -48.77 40.49 23.08
N ALA A 879 -47.75 41.35 23.04
CA ALA A 879 -46.35 40.95 23.17
C ALA A 879 -45.93 40.69 24.64
N LEU A 880 -46.68 41.25 25.60
CA LEU A 880 -46.29 41.27 27.01
C LEU A 880 -46.14 39.88 27.63
N GLY A 881 -47.11 38.99 27.42
CA GLY A 881 -47.06 37.61 27.93
C GLY A 881 -45.87 36.80 27.37
N PRO A 882 -45.68 36.74 26.05
CA PRO A 882 -44.51 36.11 25.43
C PRO A 882 -43.16 36.66 25.92
N LEU A 883 -43.02 37.99 26.07
CA LEU A 883 -41.79 38.62 26.58
C LEU A 883 -41.51 38.20 28.03
N VAL A 884 -42.52 38.22 28.91
CA VAL A 884 -42.38 37.78 30.30
C VAL A 884 -41.98 36.31 30.38
N LYS A 885 -42.60 35.44 29.57
CA LYS A 885 -42.28 34.02 29.54
C LYS A 885 -40.82 33.75 29.15
N ASN A 886 -40.22 34.57 28.29
CA ASN A 886 -38.82 34.42 27.90
C ASN A 886 -37.82 34.82 29.00
N LEU A 887 -38.24 35.60 30.01
CA LEU A 887 -37.38 35.90 31.18
C LEU A 887 -37.07 34.64 32.02
N ASP A 888 -37.99 33.68 32.03
CA ASP A 888 -37.80 32.37 32.68
C ASP A 888 -37.13 31.34 31.75
N GLY A 889 -36.74 31.75 30.53
CA GLY A 889 -36.11 30.90 29.54
C GLY A 889 -34.65 30.55 29.85
N PRO A 890 -34.11 29.47 29.27
CA PRO A 890 -32.72 29.05 29.49
C PRO A 890 -31.69 29.92 28.73
N ASP A 891 -32.12 30.68 27.73
CA ASP A 891 -31.23 31.45 26.86
C ASP A 891 -31.04 32.90 27.36
N SER A 892 -29.80 33.26 27.68
CA SER A 892 -29.45 34.58 28.23
C SER A 892 -29.71 35.71 27.24
N GLY A 893 -29.39 35.52 25.95
CA GLY A 893 -29.58 36.55 24.92
C GLY A 893 -31.04 36.92 24.72
N ALA A 894 -31.92 35.93 24.57
CA ALA A 894 -33.37 36.13 24.45
C ALA A 894 -33.97 36.70 25.74
N CYS A 895 -33.49 36.27 26.91
CA CYS A 895 -33.89 36.82 28.20
C CYS A 895 -33.53 38.31 28.29
N GLU A 896 -32.29 38.67 28.01
CA GLU A 896 -31.79 40.05 28.09
C GLU A 896 -32.55 40.96 27.12
N ALA A 897 -32.73 40.53 25.87
CA ALA A 897 -33.48 41.30 24.88
C ALA A 897 -34.97 41.45 25.27
N SER A 898 -35.58 40.43 25.87
CA SER A 898 -36.96 40.49 26.34
C SER A 898 -37.10 41.42 27.54
N LEU A 899 -36.13 41.41 28.46
CA LEU A 899 -36.06 42.34 29.57
C LEU A 899 -35.98 43.78 29.04
N ASP A 900 -35.02 44.07 28.16
CA ASP A 900 -34.87 45.38 27.52
C ASP A 900 -36.18 45.89 26.90
N ALA A 901 -36.92 45.02 26.18
CA ALA A 901 -38.20 45.37 25.59
C ALA A 901 -39.25 45.74 26.64
N LEU A 902 -39.34 45.00 27.76
CA LEU A 902 -40.25 45.31 28.87
C LEU A 902 -39.89 46.62 29.57
N LEU A 903 -38.60 46.94 29.68
CA LEU A 903 -38.13 48.16 30.35
C LEU A 903 -38.55 49.44 29.63
N THR A 904 -38.87 49.38 28.33
CA THR A 904 -39.44 50.51 27.58
C THR A 904 -40.80 51.00 28.14
N LEU A 905 -41.51 50.14 28.89
CA LEU A 905 -42.80 50.47 29.49
C LEU A 905 -42.67 51.23 30.82
N ILE A 906 -41.51 51.23 31.46
CA ILE A 906 -41.26 51.84 32.78
C ILE A 906 -40.18 52.93 32.74
N ASP A 907 -40.10 53.65 31.62
CA ASP A 907 -39.29 54.86 31.56
C ASP A 907 -39.86 55.96 32.47
N ALA A 908 -39.07 57.01 32.76
CA ALA A 908 -39.32 57.99 33.84
C ALA A 908 -40.75 58.55 33.88
N GLU A 909 -41.35 58.86 32.73
CA GLU A 909 -42.71 59.41 32.62
C GLU A 909 -43.82 58.36 32.78
N LYS A 910 -43.51 57.08 32.56
CA LYS A 910 -44.45 55.95 32.53
C LYS A 910 -44.32 55.02 33.73
N LEU A 911 -43.43 55.34 34.67
CA LEU A 911 -43.08 54.45 35.78
C LEU A 911 -44.32 53.94 36.53
N GLN A 912 -45.28 54.80 36.85
CA GLN A 912 -46.47 54.39 37.61
C GLN A 912 -47.44 53.52 36.78
N SER A 913 -47.75 53.92 35.55
CA SER A 913 -48.68 53.21 34.66
C SER A 913 -48.11 51.88 34.15
N GLY A 914 -46.85 51.91 33.69
CA GLY A 914 -46.10 50.74 33.25
C GLY A 914 -45.90 49.69 34.34
N SER A 915 -45.55 50.10 35.56
CA SER A 915 -45.35 49.17 36.68
C SER A 915 -46.61 48.39 37.03
N LYS A 916 -47.79 49.03 36.96
CA LYS A 916 -49.08 48.35 37.20
C LYS A 916 -49.37 47.29 36.14
N VAL A 917 -49.06 47.59 34.88
CA VAL A 917 -49.21 46.64 33.76
C VAL A 917 -48.22 45.49 33.89
N LEU A 918 -46.95 45.76 34.22
CA LEU A 918 -45.94 44.72 34.46
C LEU A 918 -46.31 43.83 35.65
N ASP A 919 -46.83 44.40 36.74
CA ASP A 919 -47.33 43.62 37.88
C ASP A 919 -48.54 42.76 37.50
N GLY A 920 -49.49 43.31 36.75
CA GLY A 920 -50.66 42.59 36.25
C GLY A 920 -50.31 41.44 35.30
N ALA A 921 -49.22 41.57 34.54
CA ALA A 921 -48.68 40.51 33.69
C ALA A 921 -47.72 39.55 34.42
N ASN A 922 -47.55 39.69 35.74
CA ASN A 922 -46.64 38.90 36.56
C ASN A 922 -45.17 38.95 36.10
N ALA A 923 -44.71 40.08 35.57
CA ALA A 923 -43.35 40.26 35.08
C ALA A 923 -42.31 40.43 36.20
N ILE A 924 -42.73 40.99 37.35
CA ILE A 924 -41.82 41.41 38.44
C ILE A 924 -41.18 40.20 39.14
N ALA A 925 -41.91 39.10 39.32
CA ALA A 925 -41.36 37.89 39.94
C ALA A 925 -40.24 37.24 39.09
N PRO A 926 -40.40 37.01 37.77
CA PRO A 926 -39.30 36.63 36.90
C PRO A 926 -38.12 37.61 36.93
N MET A 927 -38.36 38.92 36.94
CA MET A 927 -37.27 39.92 37.04
C MET A 927 -36.46 39.80 38.34
N ILE A 928 -37.11 39.47 39.46
CA ILE A 928 -36.41 39.20 40.74
C ILE A 928 -35.53 37.96 40.64
N LYS A 929 -36.01 36.89 39.99
CA LYS A 929 -35.26 35.65 39.79
C LYS A 929 -34.00 35.88 38.95
N LEU A 930 -34.01 36.85 38.02
CA LEU A 930 -32.85 37.22 37.22
C LEU A 930 -31.68 37.81 38.02
N LEU A 931 -31.91 38.28 39.26
CA LEU A 931 -30.83 38.68 40.16
C LEU A 931 -29.89 37.52 40.50
N SER A 932 -30.35 36.29 40.41
CA SER A 932 -29.54 35.07 40.61
C SER A 932 -28.99 34.49 39.29
N SER A 933 -29.11 35.21 38.17
CA SER A 933 -28.60 34.77 36.85
C SER A 933 -27.07 34.69 36.85
N PRO A 934 -26.45 33.72 36.14
CA PRO A 934 -25.00 33.71 35.96
C PRO A 934 -24.47 34.84 35.05
N CYS A 935 -25.35 35.53 34.31
CA CYS A 935 -24.97 36.61 33.40
C CYS A 935 -25.02 37.98 34.11
N ILE A 936 -23.86 38.62 34.27
CA ILE A 936 -23.70 39.91 34.97
C ILE A 936 -24.53 41.03 34.32
N SER A 937 -24.55 41.13 32.98
CA SER A 937 -25.36 42.13 32.26
C SER A 937 -26.85 42.04 32.60
N ILE A 938 -27.38 40.81 32.64
CA ILE A 938 -28.79 40.56 32.98
C ILE A 938 -29.07 40.90 34.44
N GLN A 939 -28.18 40.51 35.35
CA GLN A 939 -28.30 40.86 36.77
C GLN A 939 -28.34 42.37 36.96
N GLU A 940 -27.44 43.10 36.30
CA GLU A 940 -27.35 44.56 36.39
C GLU A 940 -28.63 45.23 35.87
N LYS A 941 -29.09 44.84 34.68
CA LYS A 941 -30.32 45.37 34.08
C LYS A 941 -31.56 45.06 34.92
N ALA A 942 -31.68 43.84 35.45
CA ALA A 942 -32.77 43.46 36.33
C ALA A 942 -32.75 44.27 37.63
N LEU A 943 -31.56 44.50 38.19
CA LEU A 943 -31.37 45.29 39.40
C LEU A 943 -31.73 46.77 39.18
N MET A 944 -31.32 47.36 38.06
CA MET A 944 -31.71 48.72 37.66
C MET A 944 -33.22 48.84 37.48
N ALA A 945 -33.86 47.83 36.90
CA ALA A 945 -35.30 47.81 36.74
C ALA A 945 -36.03 47.74 38.09
N LEU A 946 -35.59 46.86 39.00
CA LEU A 946 -36.17 46.70 40.32
C LEU A 946 -35.97 47.94 41.19
N GLU A 947 -34.83 48.62 41.08
CA GLU A 947 -34.60 49.92 41.73
C GLU A 947 -35.68 50.93 41.36
N ARG A 948 -36.01 51.04 40.07
CA ARG A 948 -37.09 51.92 39.59
C ARG A 948 -38.46 51.47 40.11
N LEU A 949 -38.76 50.17 40.00
CA LEU A 949 -40.06 49.60 40.40
C LEU A 949 -40.34 49.78 41.90
N PHE A 950 -39.34 49.61 42.77
CA PHE A 950 -39.49 49.70 44.23
C PHE A 950 -39.63 51.14 44.77
N ARG A 951 -39.55 52.15 43.91
CA ARG A 951 -39.98 53.52 44.26
C ARG A 951 -41.50 53.60 44.47
N LEU A 952 -42.26 52.64 43.94
CA LEU A 952 -43.71 52.54 44.13
C LEU A 952 -44.04 51.67 45.35
N LEU A 953 -44.76 52.25 46.31
CA LEU A 953 -45.15 51.57 47.56
C LEU A 953 -45.94 50.27 47.31
N GLU A 954 -46.85 50.27 46.34
CA GLU A 954 -47.67 49.10 45.98
C GLU A 954 -46.80 47.88 45.62
N ILE A 955 -45.77 48.09 44.79
CA ILE A 955 -44.84 47.04 44.35
C ILE A 955 -43.91 46.60 45.49
N LYS A 956 -43.40 47.57 46.26
CA LYS A 956 -42.56 47.31 47.44
C LYS A 956 -43.25 46.37 48.42
N HIS A 957 -44.51 46.61 48.78
CA HIS A 957 -45.22 45.77 49.73
C HIS A 957 -45.41 44.34 49.24
N LYS A 958 -45.64 44.14 47.94
CA LYS A 958 -45.91 42.82 47.36
C LYS A 958 -44.66 41.97 47.18
N TYR A 959 -43.50 42.58 46.89
CA TYR A 959 -42.28 41.83 46.50
C TYR A 959 -41.04 42.06 47.39
N ALA A 960 -41.14 42.78 48.51
CA ALA A 960 -40.01 43.00 49.43
C ALA A 960 -39.39 41.69 49.98
N ILE A 961 -40.21 40.67 50.27
CA ILE A 961 -39.71 39.40 50.84
C ILE A 961 -38.99 38.55 49.79
N PRO A 962 -39.58 38.27 48.60
CA PRO A 962 -38.92 37.46 47.57
C PRO A 962 -37.57 38.01 47.08
N VAL A 963 -37.38 39.34 47.10
CA VAL A 963 -36.17 39.99 46.55
C VAL A 963 -35.03 40.12 47.57
N GLN A 964 -35.28 39.90 48.86
CA GLN A 964 -34.30 40.17 49.92
C GLN A 964 -33.05 39.28 49.81
N MET A 965 -33.21 37.96 49.68
CA MET A 965 -32.07 37.04 49.63
C MET A 965 -31.19 37.25 48.39
N PRO A 966 -31.75 37.35 47.16
CA PRO A 966 -30.94 37.66 45.97
C PRO A 966 -30.16 38.98 46.08
N LEU A 967 -30.73 40.02 46.68
CA LEU A 967 -30.03 41.29 46.88
C LEU A 967 -28.88 41.17 47.87
N VAL A 968 -29.06 40.44 48.97
CA VAL A 968 -27.99 40.18 49.95
C VAL A 968 -26.83 39.42 49.28
N GLU A 969 -27.12 38.42 48.45
CA GLU A 969 -26.10 37.68 47.71
C GLU A 969 -25.29 38.59 46.76
N ILE A 970 -25.94 39.48 46.01
CA ILE A 970 -25.26 40.46 45.15
C ILE A 970 -24.40 41.42 45.97
N THR A 971 -24.87 41.88 47.14
CA THR A 971 -24.07 42.78 47.99
C THR A 971 -22.81 42.13 48.54
N GLN A 972 -22.77 40.79 48.65
CA GLN A 972 -21.59 40.05 49.09
C GLN A 972 -20.63 39.75 47.93
N ARG A 973 -21.17 39.36 46.77
CA ARG A 973 -20.38 38.78 45.66
C ARG A 973 -20.21 39.68 44.43
N GLY A 974 -21.00 40.75 44.30
CA GLY A 974 -20.97 41.65 43.15
C GLY A 974 -19.77 42.60 43.12
N ASP A 975 -19.54 43.22 41.97
CA ASP A 975 -18.58 44.31 41.81
C ASP A 975 -19.05 45.59 42.55
N ALA A 976 -18.19 46.63 42.58
CA ALA A 976 -18.48 47.86 43.32
C ALA A 976 -19.76 48.58 42.82
N GLY A 977 -20.06 48.51 41.52
CA GLY A 977 -21.25 49.11 40.92
C GLY A 977 -22.53 48.39 41.32
N MET A 978 -22.53 47.06 41.20
CA MET A 978 -23.63 46.17 41.55
C MET A 978 -23.94 46.21 43.05
N LYS A 979 -22.90 46.26 43.90
CA LYS A 979 -23.05 46.43 45.35
C LYS A 979 -23.75 47.74 45.71
N SER A 980 -23.31 48.84 45.11
CA SER A 980 -23.91 50.17 45.31
C SER A 980 -25.38 50.19 44.88
N LEU A 981 -25.70 49.61 43.73
CA LEU A 981 -27.06 49.55 43.23
C LEU A 981 -27.95 48.64 44.09
N ALA A 982 -27.46 47.47 44.52
CA ALA A 982 -28.22 46.57 45.40
C ALA A 982 -28.48 47.19 46.78
N ALA A 983 -27.50 47.92 47.33
CA ALA A 983 -27.68 48.67 48.57
C ALA A 983 -28.76 49.75 48.43
N LYS A 984 -28.82 50.47 47.30
CA LYS A 984 -29.90 51.43 47.01
C LYS A 984 -31.27 50.75 46.97
N VAL A 985 -31.37 49.57 46.35
CA VAL A 985 -32.63 48.81 46.33
C VAL A 985 -33.03 48.37 47.74
N LEU A 986 -32.11 47.84 48.54
CA LEU A 986 -32.38 47.48 49.94
C LEU A 986 -32.79 48.68 50.81
N ALA A 987 -32.22 49.87 50.53
CA ALA A 987 -32.62 51.12 51.15
C ALA A 987 -34.07 51.49 50.77
N HIS A 988 -34.43 51.40 49.49
CA HIS A 988 -35.81 51.61 49.03
C HIS A 988 -36.80 50.65 49.69
N LEU A 989 -36.39 49.42 50.01
CA LEU A 989 -37.21 48.43 50.70
C LEU A 989 -37.32 48.66 52.22
N ASN A 990 -36.61 49.64 52.81
CA ASN A 990 -36.46 49.84 54.26
C ASN A 990 -35.86 48.63 55.00
N MET A 991 -35.09 47.78 54.30
CA MET A 991 -34.50 46.56 54.87
C MET A 991 -33.07 46.77 55.38
N LEU A 992 -32.51 47.98 55.19
CA LEU A 992 -31.30 48.45 55.86
C LEU A 992 -31.71 49.21 57.13
N HIS A 993 -31.37 48.69 58.31
CA HIS A 993 -31.42 49.49 59.53
C HIS A 993 -30.30 50.54 59.49
N GLN A 994 -30.63 51.78 59.88
CA GLN A 994 -29.65 52.82 60.14
C GLN A 994 -28.59 52.22 61.09
N GLN A 995 -27.35 52.09 60.64
CA GLN A 995 -26.20 51.44 61.31
C GLN A 995 -25.99 49.93 61.07
N SER A 996 -25.86 49.51 59.82
CA SER A 996 -25.16 48.25 59.49
C SER A 996 -23.73 48.56 59.03
N SER A 997 -22.73 48.14 59.81
CA SER A 997 -21.30 48.24 59.46
C SER A 997 -20.83 47.19 58.45
N TYR A 998 -21.77 46.61 57.68
CA TYR A 998 -21.55 45.50 56.75
C TYR A 998 -21.48 45.95 55.28
N PHE A 999 -21.66 47.26 55.01
CA PHE A 999 -21.63 47.88 53.68
C PHE A 999 -20.46 48.83 53.50
#